data_AF-A0A174KP64-F1
#
_entry.id   AF-A0A174KP64-F1
#
_cell.length_a   1.000
_cell.length_b   1.000
_cell.length_c   1.000
_cell.angle_alpha   90.00
_cell.angle_beta   90.00
_cell.angle_gamma   90.00
#
_symmetry.space_group_name_H-M   'P 1'
#
loop_
_entity.id
_entity.type
_entity.pdbx_description
1 polymer ?
#
loop_
_entity_poly.entity_id
_entity_poly.type
_entity_poly.pdbx_seq_one_letter_code
_entity_poly.pdbx_strand_id
1 'polypeptide(L)'
;MRGLFSLDGTQIKYSFRRTKSYQIGDPEEKVRADTIAFLVLSKGYDSRKIDTEVEGSHNDFADIVLYEDDRCTKPWLVVENKKEGATPAEKAEGEVQAFANGIALGAKYSMKDYGDESCVWQLEGFGARERRRNKLGDRELLPRNYSQDMVYPFHAGTEMDIKPASAFDISIAIRRAHSIIWAGGKRDPLSAFDEWSKLMFAKVRDERYTRNGHPRSFQAGINEPDSAIATRVHKLFSDAKEQDQAIFPRDEKIELPDSKVAQVVRVIQEISFIDTDSDVIGTAFEDFFGSVFRGSLGQYFTMRQIARFTVGMLNPTSEDYVLDPTCGSGGFLLETLLQVWNDTDAGFAGQGNLARIKSDFAAQNVYGIEIHPTLARICKISLLLHHDGHTNIEADKSCLSPNLSKPKLQKDRQFDLIVGNPPFGTKVADGDEDQLDGASLDDYVLGRGKHSIQSEQIILEKSVSWLKPGGRLGMVLPDGVLNNSGSQSNCPALREWLFKSGRILSVISLPDFAFRRSGATNKTSILIFEKFSDLESARLNNRLEACEGDIAAALMDSGLDYNIFFGEASHIGYTPSGRPDPRNDLYVADENGYLSNDQTGSILGEWNVWEENGAVSDPRCVVERASSVWRSHSSHRVDPKYHVYVAHKGDYVPQGWSSAPMMNLVKRMRRNVDFGEEPMKEYKVLTLSQTGVARLREPGVGNNPPEWRGMYFYDSSSDWFEVRTSDIVYSGIDLWKGVVCFVTEEFDHALVTQEYPILRVKDPNVIDPEFLSILLRSRRFQKAFRAINTGHSNRRRTQSSDFGKVLVYYPPIEKQKEIALKVRNARENIAKAYIGVSDIENELDAILHADDEWDETTES
;
A
#
# COMPACT_ATOMS: atom_id res chain seq x y z
N MET A 1 -20.86 -53.75 -45.71
CA MET A 1 -19.47 -53.36 -45.40
C MET A 1 -19.08 -52.25 -46.36
N ARG A 2 -18.69 -51.06 -45.86
CA ARG A 2 -18.49 -49.82 -46.65
C ARG A 2 -17.31 -49.84 -47.65
N GLY A 3 -16.76 -51.01 -47.99
CA GLY A 3 -15.70 -51.14 -49.00
C GLY A 3 -14.38 -50.41 -48.71
N LEU A 4 -14.09 -50.10 -47.43
CA LEU A 4 -12.91 -49.31 -47.05
C LEU A 4 -11.60 -50.04 -47.36
N PHE A 5 -11.55 -51.33 -47.04
CA PHE A 5 -10.47 -52.22 -47.41
C PHE A 5 -10.98 -53.64 -47.67
N SER A 6 -10.17 -54.42 -48.38
CA SER A 6 -10.36 -55.85 -48.63
C SER A 6 -9.10 -56.61 -48.23
N LEU A 7 -9.26 -57.87 -47.82
CA LEU A 7 -8.15 -58.75 -47.46
C LEU A 7 -7.96 -59.78 -48.57
N ASP A 8 -6.74 -59.87 -49.09
CA ASP A 8 -6.34 -60.88 -50.07
C ASP A 8 -5.11 -61.64 -49.54
N GLY A 9 -5.36 -62.76 -48.86
CA GLY A 9 -4.32 -63.55 -48.22
C GLY A 9 -3.53 -62.77 -47.17
N THR A 10 -2.28 -62.39 -47.51
CA THR A 10 -1.37 -61.63 -46.64
C THR A 10 -1.41 -60.12 -46.86
N GLN A 11 -2.25 -59.62 -47.77
CA GLN A 11 -2.33 -58.20 -48.09
C GLN A 11 -3.65 -57.56 -47.67
N ILE A 12 -3.57 -56.34 -47.13
CA ILE A 12 -4.69 -55.44 -46.96
C ILE A 12 -4.70 -54.45 -48.13
N LYS A 13 -5.85 -54.31 -48.78
CA LYS A 13 -6.04 -53.43 -49.95
C LYS A 13 -7.04 -52.35 -49.62
N TYR A 14 -6.56 -51.12 -49.52
CA TYR A 14 -7.39 -49.95 -49.28
C TYR A 14 -7.99 -49.42 -50.58
N SER A 15 -9.28 -49.09 -50.54
CA SER A 15 -10.04 -48.62 -51.70
C SER A 15 -10.57 -47.20 -51.44
N PHE A 16 -9.65 -46.24 -51.31
CA PHE A 16 -9.94 -44.81 -51.16
C PHE A 16 -9.87 -44.08 -52.51
N ARG A 17 -9.26 -42.90 -52.56
CA ARG A 17 -8.91 -42.16 -53.79
C ARG A 17 -8.01 -42.98 -54.72
N ARG A 18 -7.03 -43.65 -54.14
CA ARG A 18 -6.11 -44.57 -54.84
C ARG A 18 -6.21 -45.92 -54.18
N THR A 19 -6.19 -46.96 -55.02
CA THR A 19 -6.10 -48.33 -54.52
C THR A 19 -4.64 -48.63 -54.20
N LYS A 20 -4.34 -48.86 -52.92
CA LYS A 20 -3.00 -49.25 -52.45
C LYS A 20 -3.10 -50.54 -51.63
N SER A 21 -2.06 -51.36 -51.71
CA SER A 21 -1.98 -52.66 -51.03
C SER A 21 -0.72 -52.75 -50.18
N TYR A 22 -0.88 -53.23 -48.96
CA TYR A 22 0.19 -53.34 -47.96
C TYR A 22 0.15 -54.73 -47.30
N GLN A 23 1.24 -55.13 -46.63
CA GLN A 23 1.32 -56.43 -45.95
C GLN A 23 0.67 -56.34 -44.57
N ILE A 24 -0.38 -57.13 -44.32
CA ILE A 24 -1.09 -57.11 -43.01
C ILE A 24 -0.26 -57.69 -41.86
N GLY A 25 0.86 -58.35 -42.18
CA GLY A 25 1.81 -58.85 -41.21
C GLY A 25 2.62 -57.76 -40.50
N ASP A 26 2.62 -56.53 -41.03
CA ASP A 26 3.24 -55.38 -40.37
C ASP A 26 2.39 -54.95 -39.15
N PRO A 27 2.96 -54.91 -37.93
CA PRO A 27 2.26 -54.47 -36.75
C PRO A 27 1.67 -53.04 -36.85
N GLU A 28 2.33 -52.12 -37.58
CA GLU A 28 1.85 -50.74 -37.75
C GLU A 28 0.61 -50.69 -38.65
N GLU A 29 0.51 -51.63 -39.59
CA GLU A 29 -0.57 -51.69 -40.58
C GLU A 29 -1.92 -52.07 -39.94
N LYS A 30 -1.90 -52.86 -38.85
CA LYS A 30 -3.11 -53.14 -38.07
C LYS A 30 -3.67 -51.87 -37.40
N VAL A 31 -2.77 -51.06 -36.84
CA VAL A 31 -3.13 -49.79 -36.20
C VAL A 31 -3.63 -48.81 -37.24
N ARG A 32 -2.96 -48.71 -38.40
CA ARG A 32 -3.40 -47.89 -39.53
C ARG A 32 -4.83 -48.26 -39.98
N ALA A 33 -5.13 -49.55 -40.12
CA ALA A 33 -6.46 -50.02 -40.48
C ALA A 33 -7.53 -49.66 -39.43
N ASP A 34 -7.21 -49.79 -38.14
CA ASP A 34 -8.08 -49.37 -37.02
C ASP A 34 -8.32 -47.86 -37.05
N THR A 35 -7.26 -47.06 -37.18
CA THR A 35 -7.36 -45.60 -37.25
C THR A 35 -8.24 -45.15 -38.41
N ILE A 36 -8.09 -45.74 -39.60
CA ILE A 36 -8.95 -45.38 -40.74
C ILE A 36 -10.40 -45.79 -40.50
N ALA A 37 -10.64 -46.97 -39.91
CA ALA A 37 -11.98 -47.39 -39.54
C ALA A 37 -12.60 -46.43 -38.52
N PHE A 38 -11.84 -45.98 -37.53
CA PHE A 38 -12.25 -44.97 -36.55
C PHE A 38 -12.62 -43.64 -37.21
N LEU A 39 -11.75 -43.11 -38.09
CA LEU A 39 -12.00 -41.85 -38.79
C LEU A 39 -13.29 -41.90 -39.63
N VAL A 40 -13.52 -42.99 -40.36
CA VAL A 40 -14.66 -43.07 -41.28
C VAL A 40 -15.95 -43.51 -40.59
N LEU A 41 -15.89 -44.50 -39.70
CA LEU A 41 -17.07 -45.12 -39.10
C LEU A 41 -17.50 -44.39 -37.83
N SER A 42 -16.55 -44.04 -36.96
CA SER A 42 -16.84 -43.40 -35.66
C SER A 42 -16.91 -41.88 -35.77
N LYS A 43 -15.99 -41.27 -36.54
CA LYS A 43 -15.94 -39.80 -36.72
C LYS A 43 -16.67 -39.29 -37.96
N GLY A 44 -17.07 -40.18 -38.87
CA GLY A 44 -17.91 -39.85 -40.02
C GLY A 44 -17.20 -39.10 -41.15
N TYR A 45 -15.86 -39.18 -41.22
CA TYR A 45 -15.10 -38.57 -42.31
C TYR A 45 -15.29 -39.30 -43.66
N ASP A 46 -15.24 -38.56 -44.76
CA ASP A 46 -15.42 -39.11 -46.10
C ASP A 46 -14.16 -39.86 -46.55
N SER A 47 -14.27 -41.17 -46.73
CA SER A 47 -13.15 -42.03 -47.13
C SER A 47 -12.56 -41.67 -48.50
N ARG A 48 -13.28 -40.93 -49.35
CA ARG A 48 -12.77 -40.42 -50.64
C ARG A 48 -11.75 -39.30 -50.46
N LYS A 49 -11.72 -38.68 -49.28
CA LYS A 49 -10.80 -37.59 -48.90
C LYS A 49 -9.62 -38.09 -48.05
N ILE A 50 -9.36 -39.39 -48.03
CA ILE A 50 -8.20 -39.99 -47.36
C ILE A 50 -7.18 -40.42 -48.41
N ASP A 51 -5.92 -40.07 -48.18
CA ASP A 51 -4.76 -40.65 -48.86
C ASP A 51 -3.80 -41.24 -47.83
N THR A 52 -2.95 -42.16 -48.27
CA THR A 52 -1.95 -42.83 -47.41
C THR A 52 -0.58 -42.67 -48.02
N GLU A 53 0.49 -42.68 -47.21
CA GLU A 53 1.88 -42.53 -47.67
C GLU A 53 2.05 -41.25 -48.52
N VAL A 54 1.80 -40.10 -47.89
CA VAL A 54 1.90 -38.77 -48.54
C VAL A 54 3.21 -38.11 -48.12
N GLU A 55 3.99 -37.65 -49.10
CA GLU A 55 5.29 -37.01 -48.86
C GLU A 55 5.16 -35.79 -47.94
N GLY A 56 5.81 -35.85 -46.78
CA GLY A 56 5.77 -34.87 -45.70
C GLY A 56 7.06 -34.07 -45.57
N SER A 57 7.63 -34.01 -44.36
CA SER A 57 8.86 -33.27 -44.08
C SER A 57 10.11 -34.17 -44.24
N HIS A 58 11.27 -33.60 -44.58
CA HIS A 58 12.57 -34.30 -44.53
C HIS A 58 12.65 -35.68 -45.24
N ASN A 59 12.06 -35.81 -46.44
CA ASN A 59 11.96 -37.08 -47.20
C ASN A 59 11.20 -38.21 -46.47
N ASP A 60 10.33 -37.85 -45.53
CA ASP A 60 9.48 -38.76 -44.78
C ASP A 60 8.05 -38.77 -45.34
N PHE A 61 7.29 -39.82 -45.05
CA PHE A 61 5.90 -39.98 -45.52
C PHE A 61 4.95 -39.99 -44.34
N ALA A 62 3.86 -39.23 -44.44
CA ALA A 62 2.74 -39.30 -43.51
C ALA A 62 1.90 -40.55 -43.83
N ASP A 63 1.64 -41.36 -42.79
CA ASP A 63 0.89 -42.61 -42.93
C ASP A 63 -0.52 -42.39 -43.47
N ILE A 64 -1.23 -41.40 -42.93
CA ILE A 64 -2.59 -41.03 -43.35
C ILE A 64 -2.69 -39.51 -43.45
N VAL A 65 -3.24 -39.03 -44.57
CA VAL A 65 -3.65 -37.63 -44.72
C VAL A 65 -5.13 -37.57 -45.09
N LEU A 66 -5.89 -36.92 -44.23
CA LEU A 66 -7.30 -36.62 -44.45
C LEU A 66 -7.43 -35.17 -44.92
N TYR A 67 -8.16 -34.92 -46.00
CA TYR A 67 -8.34 -33.59 -46.60
C TYR A 67 -9.75 -33.04 -46.31
N GLU A 68 -9.91 -31.72 -46.19
CA GLU A 68 -11.23 -31.09 -46.02
C GLU A 68 -11.98 -30.89 -47.35
N ASP A 69 -11.26 -30.70 -48.45
CA ASP A 69 -11.81 -30.39 -49.77
C ASP A 69 -11.88 -31.61 -50.69
N ASP A 70 -12.84 -31.62 -51.61
CA ASP A 70 -13.04 -32.75 -52.55
C ASP A 70 -11.87 -32.92 -53.55
N ARG A 71 -11.07 -31.87 -53.77
CA ARG A 71 -9.89 -31.94 -54.65
C ARG A 71 -8.66 -32.49 -53.93
N CYS A 72 -8.73 -32.71 -52.62
CA CYS A 72 -7.63 -33.17 -51.77
C CYS A 72 -6.39 -32.27 -51.89
N THR A 73 -6.59 -30.96 -51.74
CA THR A 73 -5.51 -29.96 -51.77
C THR A 73 -5.30 -29.28 -50.42
N LYS A 74 -6.24 -29.43 -49.47
CA LYS A 74 -6.19 -28.85 -48.13
C LYS A 74 -6.17 -29.95 -47.06
N PRO A 75 -5.00 -30.33 -46.55
CA PRO A 75 -4.89 -31.28 -45.45
C PRO A 75 -5.66 -30.79 -44.22
N TRP A 76 -6.54 -31.64 -43.69
CA TRP A 76 -7.30 -31.43 -42.47
C TRP A 76 -6.61 -32.08 -41.27
N LEU A 77 -6.21 -33.34 -41.42
CA LEU A 77 -5.54 -34.13 -40.40
C LEU A 77 -4.40 -34.93 -41.01
N VAL A 78 -3.24 -34.88 -40.38
CA VAL A 78 -2.11 -35.78 -40.65
C VAL A 78 -2.00 -36.77 -39.50
N VAL A 79 -1.88 -38.06 -39.81
CA VAL A 79 -1.74 -39.11 -38.81
C VAL A 79 -0.47 -39.88 -39.05
N GLU A 80 0.24 -40.16 -37.97
CA GLU A 80 1.29 -41.18 -37.94
C GLU A 80 0.84 -42.35 -37.06
N ASN A 81 0.97 -43.56 -37.57
CA ASN A 81 0.66 -44.80 -36.92
C ASN A 81 1.94 -45.48 -36.44
N LYS A 82 1.87 -46.16 -35.28
CA LYS A 82 2.95 -47.04 -34.80
C LYS A 82 2.36 -48.28 -34.15
N LYS A 83 3.19 -49.30 -34.01
CA LYS A 83 2.82 -50.56 -33.35
C LYS A 83 2.35 -50.32 -31.90
N GLU A 84 1.38 -51.11 -31.47
CA GLU A 84 0.98 -51.20 -30.05
C GLU A 84 2.19 -51.56 -29.17
N GLY A 85 2.21 -51.07 -27.92
CA GLY A 85 3.28 -51.37 -26.96
C GLY A 85 4.63 -50.69 -27.25
N ALA A 86 4.64 -49.58 -28.00
CA ALA A 86 5.85 -48.79 -28.25
C ALA A 86 6.51 -48.28 -26.96
N THR A 87 7.84 -48.25 -26.95
CA THR A 87 8.64 -47.73 -25.83
C THR A 87 8.50 -46.20 -25.69
N PRO A 88 8.78 -45.60 -24.52
CA PRO A 88 8.72 -44.15 -24.34
C PRO A 88 9.57 -43.35 -25.35
N ALA A 89 10.72 -43.89 -25.78
CA ALA A 89 11.58 -43.25 -26.78
C ALA A 89 10.93 -43.26 -28.18
N GLU A 90 10.41 -44.42 -28.61
CA GLU A 90 9.64 -44.54 -29.86
C GLU A 90 8.39 -43.64 -29.83
N LYS A 91 7.77 -43.49 -28.64
CA LYS A 91 6.64 -42.57 -28.45
C LYS A 91 7.02 -41.11 -28.68
N ALA A 92 8.11 -40.65 -28.06
CA ALA A 92 8.61 -39.29 -28.21
C ALA A 92 9.08 -38.97 -29.65
N GLU A 93 9.71 -39.94 -30.31
CA GLU A 93 10.13 -39.81 -31.71
C GLU A 93 8.91 -39.72 -32.66
N GLY A 94 7.96 -40.65 -32.52
CA GLY A 94 6.74 -40.65 -33.33
C GLY A 94 5.90 -39.40 -33.12
N GLU A 95 5.90 -38.88 -31.89
CA GLU A 95 5.35 -37.57 -31.54
C GLU A 95 5.99 -36.45 -32.38
N VAL A 96 7.33 -36.34 -32.43
CA VAL A 96 8.04 -35.32 -33.23
C VAL A 96 7.70 -35.45 -34.71
N GLN A 97 7.67 -36.68 -35.22
CA GLN A 97 7.36 -36.99 -36.62
C GLN A 97 5.95 -36.50 -37.01
N ALA A 98 4.92 -36.86 -36.23
CA ALA A 98 3.53 -36.47 -36.51
C ALA A 98 3.35 -34.95 -36.55
N PHE A 99 4.03 -34.26 -35.64
CA PHE A 99 3.98 -32.80 -35.58
C PHE A 99 4.71 -32.15 -36.76
N ALA A 100 5.90 -32.67 -37.12
CA ALA A 100 6.70 -32.18 -38.24
C ALA A 100 5.99 -32.36 -39.59
N ASN A 101 5.44 -33.55 -39.84
CA ASN A 101 4.70 -33.85 -41.07
C ASN A 101 3.39 -33.05 -41.15
N GLY A 102 2.69 -32.88 -40.02
CA GLY A 102 1.51 -32.02 -39.96
C GLY A 102 1.80 -30.56 -40.32
N ILE A 103 2.91 -29.99 -39.82
CA ILE A 103 3.32 -28.61 -40.16
C ILE A 103 3.73 -28.51 -41.64
N ALA A 104 4.56 -29.44 -42.13
CA ALA A 104 5.06 -29.41 -43.49
C ALA A 104 3.93 -29.50 -44.53
N LEU A 105 2.91 -30.31 -44.24
CA LEU A 105 1.72 -30.46 -45.09
C LEU A 105 0.68 -29.34 -44.89
N GLY A 106 0.86 -28.47 -43.90
CA GLY A 106 -0.11 -27.40 -43.60
C GLY A 106 -1.45 -27.93 -43.11
N ALA A 107 -1.45 -29.04 -42.36
CA ALA A 107 -2.67 -29.63 -41.83
C ALA A 107 -3.22 -28.85 -40.63
N LYS A 108 -4.55 -28.86 -40.44
CA LYS A 108 -5.18 -28.22 -39.28
C LYS A 108 -4.93 -28.98 -37.98
N TYR A 109 -4.94 -30.31 -38.06
CA TYR A 109 -4.66 -31.21 -36.96
C TYR A 109 -3.54 -32.18 -37.29
N SER A 110 -2.85 -32.65 -36.26
CA SER A 110 -1.94 -33.79 -36.32
C SER A 110 -2.32 -34.81 -35.26
N MET A 111 -2.17 -36.10 -35.56
CA MET A 111 -2.45 -37.18 -34.63
C MET A 111 -1.35 -38.23 -34.66
N LYS A 112 -1.05 -38.78 -33.49
CA LYS A 112 -0.27 -39.99 -33.32
C LYS A 112 -1.16 -41.07 -32.76
N ASP A 113 -1.15 -42.26 -33.37
CA ASP A 113 -1.99 -43.38 -32.94
C ASP A 113 -1.16 -44.67 -32.82
N TYR A 114 -1.20 -45.27 -31.62
CA TYR A 114 -0.57 -46.56 -31.29
C TYR A 114 -1.60 -47.69 -31.18
N GLY A 115 -2.90 -47.40 -31.40
CA GLY A 115 -4.00 -48.34 -31.26
C GLY A 115 -4.60 -48.31 -29.85
N ASP A 116 -3.77 -48.56 -28.83
CA ASP A 116 -4.16 -48.51 -27.41
C ASP A 116 -4.09 -47.10 -26.82
N GLU A 117 -3.18 -46.27 -27.32
CA GLU A 117 -2.99 -44.87 -26.92
C GLU A 117 -2.92 -43.97 -28.15
N SER A 118 -3.42 -42.74 -28.03
CA SER A 118 -3.34 -41.75 -29.10
C SER A 118 -3.17 -40.35 -28.56
N CYS A 119 -2.67 -39.45 -29.41
CA CYS A 119 -2.50 -38.05 -29.08
C CYS A 119 -2.81 -37.17 -30.28
N VAL A 120 -3.61 -36.11 -30.08
CA VAL A 120 -4.04 -35.17 -31.11
C VAL A 120 -3.51 -33.77 -30.78
N TRP A 121 -3.06 -33.04 -31.79
CA TRP A 121 -2.66 -31.63 -31.72
C TRP A 121 -3.42 -30.80 -32.75
N GLN A 122 -3.73 -29.56 -32.39
CA GLN A 122 -4.13 -28.54 -33.36
C GLN A 122 -2.90 -27.75 -33.82
N LEU A 123 -2.66 -27.68 -35.12
CA LEU A 123 -1.56 -26.93 -35.70
C LEU A 123 -1.99 -25.52 -36.13
N GLU A 124 -3.23 -25.38 -36.60
CA GLU A 124 -3.77 -24.08 -37.03
C GLU A 124 -3.89 -23.11 -35.84
N GLY A 125 -3.33 -21.91 -35.96
CA GLY A 125 -3.38 -20.86 -34.93
C GLY A 125 -2.34 -20.98 -33.81
N PHE A 126 -1.43 -21.95 -33.88
CA PHE A 126 -0.35 -22.14 -32.89
C PHE A 126 1.05 -22.04 -33.54
N GLY A 127 2.02 -21.53 -32.79
CA GLY A 127 3.41 -21.44 -33.25
C GLY A 127 4.13 -22.81 -33.21
N ALA A 128 5.15 -23.00 -34.05
CA ALA A 128 5.88 -24.28 -34.16
C ALA A 128 6.53 -24.79 -32.86
N ARG A 129 6.70 -23.94 -31.83
CA ARG A 129 7.25 -24.30 -30.51
C ARG A 129 6.18 -24.51 -29.42
N GLU A 130 4.90 -24.42 -29.74
CA GLU A 130 3.79 -24.43 -28.76
C GLU A 130 3.15 -25.81 -28.53
N ARG A 131 3.93 -26.88 -28.76
CA ARG A 131 3.51 -28.30 -28.74
C ARG A 131 2.72 -28.76 -27.50
N ARG A 132 2.99 -28.15 -26.34
CA ARG A 132 2.25 -28.47 -25.10
C ARG A 132 0.89 -27.80 -25.04
N ARG A 133 0.79 -26.56 -25.54
CA ARG A 133 -0.43 -25.73 -25.47
C ARG A 133 -1.47 -26.14 -26.51
N ASN A 134 -1.04 -26.79 -27.58
CA ASN A 134 -1.90 -27.19 -28.69
C ASN A 134 -2.25 -28.69 -28.70
N LYS A 135 -1.86 -29.43 -27.65
CA LYS A 135 -2.28 -30.82 -27.44
C LYS A 135 -3.74 -30.84 -27.00
N LEU A 136 -4.59 -31.53 -27.76
CA LEU A 136 -6.02 -31.63 -27.49
C LEU A 136 -6.32 -32.76 -26.50
N GLY A 137 -5.57 -33.86 -26.58
CA GLY A 137 -5.79 -35.09 -25.80
C GLY A 137 -5.71 -36.30 -26.74
N ASP A 138 -6.58 -37.28 -26.58
CA ASP A 138 -6.60 -38.50 -27.39
C ASP A 138 -7.41 -38.34 -28.70
N ARG A 139 -7.47 -39.42 -29.51
CA ARG A 139 -8.20 -39.47 -30.79
C ARG A 139 -9.71 -39.21 -30.65
N GLU A 140 -10.29 -39.39 -29.46
CA GLU A 140 -11.71 -39.11 -29.21
C GLU A 140 -12.04 -37.62 -29.20
N LEU A 141 -11.07 -36.75 -29.00
CA LEU A 141 -11.27 -35.29 -29.07
C LEU A 141 -11.15 -34.73 -30.49
N LEU A 142 -10.81 -35.56 -31.48
CA LEU A 142 -10.84 -35.15 -32.88
C LEU A 142 -12.28 -34.80 -33.30
N PRO A 143 -12.52 -33.68 -34.01
CA PRO A 143 -13.87 -33.29 -34.44
C PRO A 143 -14.57 -34.34 -35.32
N ARG A 144 -15.89 -34.28 -35.45
CA ARG A 144 -16.69 -35.21 -36.28
C ARG A 144 -17.02 -34.58 -37.62
N ASN A 145 -16.88 -35.30 -38.73
CA ASN A 145 -17.28 -34.87 -40.07
C ASN A 145 -16.84 -33.42 -40.42
N TYR A 146 -15.58 -33.09 -40.13
CA TYR A 146 -15.00 -31.74 -40.33
C TYR A 146 -15.72 -30.62 -39.57
N SER A 147 -16.51 -30.95 -38.53
CA SER A 147 -17.12 -29.94 -37.69
C SER A 147 -16.04 -29.10 -37.01
N GLN A 148 -16.30 -27.81 -36.88
CA GLN A 148 -15.49 -26.91 -36.06
C GLN A 148 -16.09 -26.80 -34.67
N ASP A 149 -16.67 -27.89 -34.16
CA ASP A 149 -17.28 -27.89 -32.84
C ASP A 149 -16.21 -27.54 -31.80
N MET A 150 -16.55 -26.62 -30.90
CA MET A 150 -15.64 -26.18 -29.85
C MET A 150 -15.27 -27.36 -28.96
N VAL A 151 -13.98 -27.68 -28.93
CA VAL A 151 -13.43 -28.70 -28.02
C VAL A 151 -12.99 -28.00 -26.74
N TYR A 152 -13.41 -28.53 -25.60
CA TYR A 152 -13.09 -28.01 -24.27
C TYR A 152 -12.12 -28.95 -23.56
N PRO A 153 -10.88 -28.51 -23.22
CA PRO A 153 -9.90 -29.37 -22.58
C PRO A 153 -10.30 -29.86 -21.18
N PHE A 154 -10.86 -28.97 -20.35
CA PHE A 154 -11.06 -29.25 -18.92
C PHE A 154 -12.48 -29.74 -18.63
N HIS A 155 -12.58 -30.95 -18.08
CA HIS A 155 -13.85 -31.56 -17.68
C HIS A 155 -13.85 -31.89 -16.19
N ALA A 156 -14.87 -31.44 -15.48
CA ALA A 156 -14.97 -31.56 -14.03
C ALA A 156 -14.89 -33.03 -13.59
N GLY A 157 -14.05 -33.33 -12.58
CA GLY A 157 -13.93 -34.66 -11.99
C GLY A 157 -13.31 -35.74 -12.89
N THR A 158 -12.68 -35.36 -14.00
CA THR A 158 -11.93 -36.27 -14.89
C THR A 158 -10.42 -36.13 -14.69
N GLU A 159 -9.60 -37.00 -15.29
CA GLU A 159 -8.13 -36.86 -15.26
C GLU A 159 -7.63 -35.56 -15.90
N MET A 160 -8.44 -34.98 -16.79
CA MET A 160 -8.19 -33.73 -17.51
C MET A 160 -8.81 -32.51 -16.82
N ASP A 161 -9.20 -32.61 -15.54
CA ASP A 161 -9.69 -31.46 -14.79
C ASP A 161 -8.56 -30.51 -14.35
N ILE A 162 -8.95 -29.32 -13.89
CA ILE A 162 -8.07 -28.33 -13.26
C ILE A 162 -7.42 -28.89 -11.98
N LYS A 163 -6.25 -28.37 -11.60
CA LYS A 163 -5.46 -28.94 -10.48
C LYS A 163 -5.01 -27.88 -9.47
N PRO A 164 -4.85 -28.24 -8.19
CA PRO A 164 -4.22 -27.36 -7.21
C PRO A 164 -2.82 -26.90 -7.66
N ALA A 165 -2.43 -25.70 -7.26
CA ALA A 165 -1.15 -25.11 -7.63
C ALA A 165 -0.40 -24.58 -6.40
N SER A 166 0.92 -24.39 -6.54
CA SER A 166 1.73 -23.81 -5.47
C SER A 166 1.42 -22.32 -5.28
N ALA A 167 1.69 -21.78 -4.10
CA ALA A 167 1.50 -20.33 -3.83
C ALA A 167 2.30 -19.46 -4.81
N PHE A 168 3.47 -19.96 -5.24
CA PHE A 168 4.33 -19.29 -6.22
C PHE A 168 3.68 -19.24 -7.60
N ASP A 169 3.17 -20.36 -8.10
CA ASP A 169 2.51 -20.44 -9.41
C ASP A 169 1.23 -19.61 -9.44
N ILE A 170 0.46 -19.63 -8.34
CA ILE A 170 -0.72 -18.80 -8.16
C ILE A 170 -0.34 -17.31 -8.19
N SER A 171 0.66 -16.88 -7.40
CA SER A 171 1.09 -15.48 -7.39
C SER A 171 1.51 -15.00 -8.78
N ILE A 172 2.25 -15.81 -9.55
CA ILE A 172 2.61 -15.49 -10.94
C ILE A 172 1.38 -15.35 -11.83
N ALA A 173 0.45 -16.30 -11.75
CA ALA A 173 -0.77 -16.29 -12.56
C ALA A 173 -1.63 -15.05 -12.27
N ILE A 174 -1.82 -14.73 -10.99
CA ILE A 174 -2.56 -13.54 -10.53
C ILE A 174 -1.87 -12.26 -11.04
N ARG A 175 -0.55 -12.11 -10.86
CA ARG A 175 0.20 -10.94 -11.33
C ARG A 175 0.10 -10.77 -12.84
N ARG A 176 0.18 -11.87 -13.60
CA ARG A 176 0.07 -11.84 -15.06
C ARG A 176 -1.33 -11.45 -15.51
N ALA A 177 -2.37 -12.02 -14.90
CA ALA A 177 -3.75 -11.67 -15.18
C ALA A 177 -4.06 -10.21 -14.83
N HIS A 178 -3.64 -9.73 -13.67
CA HIS A 178 -3.77 -8.33 -13.29
C HIS A 178 -3.03 -7.40 -14.27
N SER A 179 -1.82 -7.77 -14.72
CA SER A 179 -1.07 -6.99 -15.72
C SER A 179 -1.80 -6.88 -17.06
N ILE A 180 -2.50 -7.95 -17.49
CA ILE A 180 -3.33 -7.95 -18.70
C ILE A 180 -4.46 -6.92 -18.57
N ILE A 181 -5.11 -6.87 -17.41
CA ILE A 181 -6.21 -5.96 -17.09
C ILE A 181 -5.71 -4.51 -16.98
N TRP A 182 -4.60 -4.30 -16.29
CA TRP A 182 -3.98 -2.99 -16.07
C TRP A 182 -3.47 -2.36 -17.39
N ALA A 183 -3.05 -3.19 -18.34
CA ALA A 183 -2.71 -2.80 -19.71
C ALA A 183 -1.70 -1.63 -19.81
N GLY A 184 -0.71 -1.61 -18.91
CA GLY A 184 0.37 -0.62 -18.88
C GLY A 184 -0.04 0.77 -18.37
N GLY A 185 -1.04 0.84 -17.48
CA GLY A 185 -1.50 2.11 -16.90
C GLY A 185 -2.66 2.77 -17.64
N LYS A 186 -3.27 2.09 -18.63
CA LYS A 186 -4.48 2.57 -19.32
C LYS A 186 -5.72 2.57 -18.43
N ARG A 187 -5.71 1.81 -17.32
CA ARG A 187 -6.77 1.78 -16.33
C ARG A 187 -6.26 2.25 -14.99
N ASP A 188 -7.15 2.90 -14.25
CA ASP A 188 -6.96 3.17 -12.84
C ASP A 188 -6.65 1.85 -12.09
N PRO A 189 -5.66 1.83 -11.18
CA PRO A 189 -5.28 0.63 -10.44
C PRO A 189 -6.41 0.02 -9.61
N LEU A 190 -7.31 0.83 -9.05
CA LEU A 190 -8.43 0.37 -8.24
C LEU A 190 -9.48 -0.31 -9.14
N SER A 191 -9.80 0.30 -10.29
CA SER A 191 -10.67 -0.33 -11.29
C SER A 191 -10.07 -1.61 -11.86
N ALA A 192 -8.76 -1.65 -12.13
CA ALA A 192 -8.09 -2.86 -12.63
C ALA A 192 -8.17 -4.01 -11.61
N PHE A 193 -8.04 -3.70 -10.32
CA PHE A 193 -8.21 -4.67 -9.26
C PHE A 193 -9.67 -5.14 -9.15
N ASP A 194 -10.63 -4.21 -9.23
CA ASP A 194 -12.06 -4.54 -9.18
C ASP A 194 -12.45 -5.52 -10.30
N GLU A 195 -12.01 -5.26 -11.53
CA GLU A 195 -12.24 -6.15 -12.69
C GLU A 195 -11.59 -7.52 -12.53
N TRP A 196 -10.38 -7.56 -11.97
CA TRP A 196 -9.71 -8.82 -11.61
C TRP A 196 -10.57 -9.64 -10.63
N SER A 197 -11.11 -8.97 -9.62
CA SER A 197 -11.93 -9.60 -8.59
C SER A 197 -13.21 -10.23 -9.16
N LYS A 198 -13.87 -9.58 -10.12
CA LYS A 198 -15.07 -10.10 -10.81
C LYS A 198 -14.78 -11.38 -11.57
N LEU A 199 -13.63 -11.45 -12.26
CA LEU A 199 -13.20 -12.66 -12.99
C LEU A 199 -12.88 -13.82 -12.04
N MET A 200 -12.26 -13.53 -10.90
CA MET A 200 -12.00 -14.54 -9.86
C MET A 200 -13.29 -15.16 -9.32
N PHE A 201 -14.33 -14.36 -9.06
CA PHE A 201 -15.63 -14.86 -8.64
C PHE A 201 -16.31 -15.73 -9.70
N ALA A 202 -16.23 -15.33 -10.97
CA ALA A 202 -16.74 -16.13 -12.07
C ALA A 202 -16.04 -17.52 -12.12
N LYS A 203 -14.73 -17.56 -11.86
CA LYS A 203 -13.98 -18.81 -11.80
C LYS A 203 -14.38 -19.69 -10.60
N VAL A 204 -14.40 -19.14 -9.39
CA VAL A 204 -14.84 -19.86 -8.18
C VAL A 204 -16.26 -20.44 -8.35
N ARG A 205 -17.15 -19.69 -9.01
CA ARG A 205 -18.51 -20.14 -9.35
C ARG A 205 -18.53 -21.31 -10.34
N ASP A 206 -17.61 -21.36 -11.29
CA ASP A 206 -17.48 -22.53 -12.17
C ASP A 206 -16.97 -23.73 -11.38
N GLU A 207 -15.89 -23.54 -10.61
CA GLU A 207 -15.24 -24.61 -9.85
C GLU A 207 -16.20 -25.36 -8.91
N ARG A 208 -17.07 -24.63 -8.19
CA ARG A 208 -18.05 -25.20 -7.24
C ARG A 208 -19.18 -25.99 -7.89
N TYR A 209 -19.60 -25.62 -9.10
CA TYR A 209 -20.92 -26.00 -9.60
C TYR A 209 -20.92 -26.70 -10.96
N THR A 210 -19.78 -26.80 -11.65
CA THR A 210 -19.68 -27.71 -12.81
C THR A 210 -19.87 -29.15 -12.34
N ARG A 211 -20.84 -29.87 -12.90
CA ARG A 211 -21.06 -31.28 -12.59
C ARG A 211 -19.95 -32.14 -13.20
N ASN A 212 -19.56 -33.21 -12.50
CA ASN A 212 -18.57 -34.16 -13.00
C ASN A 212 -18.94 -34.68 -14.40
N GLY A 213 -17.94 -34.82 -15.27
CA GLY A 213 -18.09 -35.23 -16.67
C GLY A 213 -18.51 -34.12 -17.63
N HIS A 214 -18.85 -32.91 -17.14
CA HIS A 214 -19.17 -31.76 -17.99
C HIS A 214 -17.97 -30.82 -18.15
N PRO A 215 -17.87 -30.09 -19.29
CA PRO A 215 -16.81 -29.12 -19.50
C PRO A 215 -16.94 -27.94 -18.54
N ARG A 216 -15.80 -27.50 -17.98
CA ARG A 216 -15.68 -26.27 -17.19
C ARG A 216 -16.10 -25.07 -18.05
N SER A 217 -16.88 -24.13 -17.51
CA SER A 217 -17.26 -22.92 -18.25
C SER A 217 -16.19 -21.82 -18.17
N PHE A 218 -15.30 -21.85 -17.18
CA PHE A 218 -14.16 -20.93 -17.07
C PHE A 218 -12.92 -21.53 -17.75
N GLN A 219 -12.94 -21.62 -19.08
CA GLN A 219 -11.81 -22.06 -19.89
C GLN A 219 -11.93 -21.49 -21.30
N ALA A 220 -10.84 -21.43 -22.05
CA ALA A 220 -10.88 -21.12 -23.47
C ALA A 220 -11.02 -22.42 -24.30
N GLY A 221 -12.12 -22.53 -25.04
CA GLY A 221 -12.30 -23.60 -26.01
C GLY A 221 -11.37 -23.43 -27.21
N ILE A 222 -11.04 -24.55 -27.84
CA ILE A 222 -10.24 -24.57 -29.06
C ILE A 222 -11.10 -24.02 -30.21
N ASN A 223 -10.57 -23.04 -30.95
CA ASN A 223 -11.28 -22.24 -31.98
C ASN A 223 -12.48 -21.44 -31.45
N GLU A 224 -12.58 -21.25 -30.14
CA GLU A 224 -13.62 -20.41 -29.56
C GLU A 224 -13.27 -18.92 -29.74
N PRO A 225 -14.15 -18.10 -30.33
CA PRO A 225 -13.90 -16.66 -30.43
C PRO A 225 -13.92 -16.02 -29.03
N ASP A 226 -13.10 -14.98 -28.84
CA ASP A 226 -12.98 -14.29 -27.55
C ASP A 226 -14.33 -13.82 -26.99
N SER A 227 -15.28 -13.43 -27.87
CA SER A 227 -16.63 -13.01 -27.47
C SER A 227 -17.48 -14.13 -26.89
N ALA A 228 -17.30 -15.39 -27.34
CA ALA A 228 -18.00 -16.54 -26.77
C ALA A 228 -17.45 -16.89 -25.39
N ILE A 229 -16.12 -16.84 -25.22
CA ILE A 229 -15.46 -17.00 -23.91
C ILE A 229 -16.00 -15.94 -22.94
N ALA A 230 -15.96 -14.67 -23.35
CA ALA A 230 -16.44 -13.56 -22.54
C ALA A 230 -17.91 -13.73 -22.14
N THR A 231 -18.78 -14.12 -23.08
CA THR A 231 -20.21 -14.37 -22.82
C THR A 231 -20.41 -15.42 -21.72
N ARG A 232 -19.65 -16.52 -21.75
CA ARG A 232 -19.72 -17.56 -20.71
C ARG A 232 -19.23 -17.05 -19.35
N VAL A 233 -18.14 -16.28 -19.33
CA VAL A 233 -17.62 -15.67 -18.08
C VAL A 233 -18.60 -14.65 -17.51
N HIS A 234 -19.22 -13.80 -18.34
CA HIS A 234 -20.27 -12.87 -17.90
C HIS A 234 -21.45 -13.59 -17.26
N LYS A 235 -21.86 -14.72 -17.84
CA LYS A 235 -22.90 -15.57 -17.27
C LYS A 235 -22.47 -16.15 -15.92
N LEU A 236 -21.27 -16.73 -15.83
CA LEU A 236 -20.72 -17.24 -14.57
C LEU A 236 -20.68 -16.15 -13.49
N PHE A 237 -20.25 -14.94 -13.84
CA PHE A 237 -20.25 -13.83 -12.90
C PHE A 237 -21.68 -13.47 -12.47
N SER A 238 -22.63 -13.38 -13.40
CA SER A 238 -24.04 -13.14 -13.07
C SER A 238 -24.59 -14.20 -12.10
N ASP A 239 -24.32 -15.48 -12.38
CA ASP A 239 -24.73 -16.60 -11.54
C ASP A 239 -24.04 -16.62 -10.17
N ALA A 240 -22.84 -16.03 -10.06
CA ALA A 240 -22.11 -15.87 -8.79
C ALA A 240 -22.74 -14.77 -7.92
N LYS A 241 -23.09 -13.63 -8.52
CA LYS A 241 -23.74 -12.51 -7.82
C LYS A 241 -25.09 -12.89 -7.21
N GLU A 242 -25.84 -13.78 -7.86
CA GLU A 242 -27.12 -14.25 -7.33
C GLU A 242 -26.96 -15.06 -6.04
N GLN A 243 -25.82 -15.72 -5.85
CA GLN A 243 -25.52 -16.52 -4.66
C GLN A 243 -25.01 -15.69 -3.50
N ASP A 244 -24.27 -14.61 -3.77
CA ASP A 244 -23.69 -13.74 -2.75
C ASP A 244 -23.84 -12.25 -3.11
N GLN A 245 -25.02 -11.72 -2.79
CA GLN A 245 -25.35 -10.31 -2.97
C GLN A 245 -24.63 -9.40 -1.96
N ALA A 246 -23.93 -9.95 -0.96
CA ALA A 246 -23.19 -9.15 0.02
C ALA A 246 -21.92 -8.55 -0.60
N ILE A 247 -21.37 -9.17 -1.65
CA ILE A 247 -20.11 -8.75 -2.28
C ILE A 247 -20.34 -7.87 -3.51
N PHE A 248 -21.31 -8.22 -4.37
CA PHE A 248 -21.58 -7.48 -5.61
C PHE A 248 -23.05 -7.05 -5.71
N PRO A 249 -23.32 -5.77 -6.04
CA PRO A 249 -24.66 -5.30 -6.41
C PRO A 249 -25.23 -6.06 -7.62
N ARG A 250 -26.56 -6.10 -7.74
CA ARG A 250 -27.24 -6.86 -8.82
C ARG A 250 -26.89 -6.35 -10.21
N ASP A 251 -26.69 -5.05 -10.35
CA ASP A 251 -26.41 -4.35 -11.60
C ASP A 251 -24.93 -4.36 -12.01
N GLU A 252 -24.01 -4.76 -11.11
CA GLU A 252 -22.57 -4.80 -11.36
C GLU A 252 -22.21 -5.73 -12.53
N LYS A 253 -21.31 -5.33 -13.42
CA LYS A 253 -20.87 -6.12 -14.58
C LYS A 253 -19.36 -6.10 -14.71
N ILE A 254 -18.81 -7.07 -15.42
CA ILE A 254 -17.42 -7.04 -15.87
C ILE A 254 -17.32 -5.96 -16.96
N GLU A 255 -16.45 -4.97 -16.77
CA GLU A 255 -16.20 -3.86 -17.70
C GLU A 255 -14.85 -4.03 -18.41
N LEU A 256 -14.65 -5.22 -18.97
CA LEU A 256 -13.48 -5.56 -19.77
C LEU A 256 -13.86 -5.91 -21.20
N PRO A 257 -13.05 -5.50 -22.20
CA PRO A 257 -13.20 -6.00 -23.56
C PRO A 257 -13.10 -7.52 -23.60
N ASP A 258 -13.88 -8.17 -24.47
CA ASP A 258 -13.92 -9.63 -24.63
C ASP A 258 -12.51 -10.25 -24.77
N SER A 259 -11.65 -9.60 -25.56
CA SER A 259 -10.27 -10.06 -25.76
C SER A 259 -9.43 -10.06 -24.48
N LYS A 260 -9.70 -9.14 -23.55
CA LYS A 260 -9.03 -9.09 -22.25
C LYS A 260 -9.58 -10.16 -21.30
N VAL A 261 -10.89 -10.37 -21.29
CA VAL A 261 -11.51 -11.47 -20.53
C VAL A 261 -10.92 -12.81 -20.97
N ALA A 262 -10.89 -13.07 -22.28
CA ALA A 262 -10.34 -14.30 -22.83
C ALA A 262 -8.83 -14.48 -22.55
N GLN A 263 -8.04 -13.39 -22.61
CA GLN A 263 -6.62 -13.44 -22.20
C GLN A 263 -6.44 -13.83 -20.73
N VAL A 264 -7.26 -13.28 -19.82
CA VAL A 264 -7.20 -13.63 -18.39
C VAL A 264 -7.62 -15.08 -18.16
N VAL A 265 -8.71 -15.53 -18.79
CA VAL A 265 -9.16 -16.93 -18.71
C VAL A 265 -8.04 -17.88 -19.07
N ARG A 266 -7.35 -17.65 -20.20
CA ARG A 266 -6.22 -18.47 -20.65
C ARG A 266 -5.06 -18.53 -19.66
N VAL A 267 -4.87 -17.51 -18.82
CA VAL A 267 -3.79 -17.47 -17.82
C VAL A 267 -4.12 -18.30 -16.58
N ILE A 268 -5.39 -18.35 -16.16
CA ILE A 268 -5.76 -18.94 -14.85
C ILE A 268 -6.64 -20.19 -14.96
N GLN A 269 -7.08 -20.59 -16.17
CA GLN A 269 -8.01 -21.71 -16.38
C GLN A 269 -7.54 -23.04 -15.77
N GLU A 270 -6.23 -23.32 -15.74
CA GLU A 270 -5.67 -24.62 -15.28
C GLU A 270 -5.61 -24.77 -13.74
N ILE A 271 -5.67 -23.65 -13.02
CA ILE A 271 -5.47 -23.61 -11.56
C ILE A 271 -6.80 -23.87 -10.87
N SER A 272 -6.86 -24.84 -9.96
CA SER A 272 -7.99 -24.97 -9.02
C SER A 272 -7.77 -24.04 -7.83
N PHE A 273 -8.67 -23.08 -7.61
CA PHE A 273 -8.65 -22.28 -6.38
C PHE A 273 -9.42 -22.95 -5.25
N ILE A 274 -10.39 -23.81 -5.53
CA ILE A 274 -11.20 -24.45 -4.48
C ILE A 274 -10.50 -25.65 -3.87
N ASP A 275 -9.79 -26.42 -4.68
CA ASP A 275 -9.08 -27.61 -4.21
C ASP A 275 -7.65 -27.29 -3.73
N THR A 276 -7.23 -26.02 -3.82
CA THR A 276 -5.98 -25.55 -3.23
C THR A 276 -6.22 -25.21 -1.75
N ASP A 277 -5.26 -25.57 -0.90
CA ASP A 277 -5.27 -25.25 0.52
C ASP A 277 -5.45 -23.74 0.76
N SER A 278 -6.31 -23.37 1.73
CA SER A 278 -6.62 -21.97 2.04
C SER A 278 -5.38 -21.16 2.41
N ASP A 279 -4.39 -21.78 3.07
CA ASP A 279 -3.17 -21.11 3.49
C ASP A 279 -2.26 -20.80 2.28
N VAL A 280 -2.26 -21.70 1.29
CA VAL A 280 -1.53 -21.52 0.02
C VAL A 280 -2.14 -20.36 -0.78
N ILE A 281 -3.47 -20.29 -0.82
CA ILE A 281 -4.22 -19.19 -1.46
C ILE A 281 -3.95 -17.89 -0.71
N GLY A 282 -4.16 -17.86 0.60
CA GLY A 282 -3.94 -16.71 1.45
C GLY A 282 -2.53 -16.14 1.27
N THR A 283 -1.52 -17.00 1.26
CA THR A 283 -0.12 -16.61 1.03
C THR A 283 0.10 -15.98 -0.36
N ALA A 284 -0.42 -16.61 -1.42
CA ALA A 284 -0.27 -16.11 -2.78
C ALA A 284 -0.98 -14.76 -2.99
N PHE A 285 -2.17 -14.61 -2.40
CA PHE A 285 -2.93 -13.38 -2.43
C PHE A 285 -2.26 -12.29 -1.58
N GLU A 286 -1.73 -12.58 -0.40
CA GLU A 286 -1.00 -11.60 0.40
C GLU A 286 0.27 -11.10 -0.28
N ASP A 287 1.00 -11.97 -0.98
CA ASP A 287 2.15 -11.53 -1.79
C ASP A 287 1.71 -10.61 -2.94
N PHE A 288 0.62 -10.97 -3.64
CA PHE A 288 0.03 -10.13 -4.68
C PHE A 288 -0.47 -8.78 -4.11
N PHE A 289 -1.33 -8.81 -3.10
CA PHE A 289 -1.88 -7.64 -2.40
C PHE A 289 -0.75 -6.75 -1.88
N GLY A 290 0.22 -7.33 -1.17
CA GLY A 290 1.40 -6.61 -0.71
C GLY A 290 2.15 -5.93 -1.85
N SER A 291 2.35 -6.60 -2.99
CA SER A 291 3.04 -6.02 -4.14
C SER A 291 2.25 -4.87 -4.80
N VAL A 292 0.93 -5.04 -4.98
CA VAL A 292 0.06 -4.05 -5.61
C VAL A 292 -0.16 -2.85 -4.68
N PHE A 293 -0.41 -3.09 -3.39
CA PHE A 293 -0.53 -2.06 -2.35
C PHE A 293 0.79 -1.33 -2.13
N ARG A 294 1.96 -1.95 -2.32
CA ARG A 294 3.24 -1.20 -2.34
C ARG A 294 3.44 -0.40 -3.63
N GLY A 295 2.77 -0.79 -4.72
CA GLY A 295 2.86 -0.20 -6.04
C GLY A 295 2.02 1.07 -6.21
N SER A 296 1.18 1.08 -7.24
CA SER A 296 0.34 2.21 -7.63
C SER A 296 -0.86 2.43 -6.70
N LEU A 297 -1.28 1.39 -5.97
CA LEU A 297 -2.44 1.41 -5.10
C LEU A 297 -2.14 1.90 -3.68
N GLY A 298 -0.86 2.00 -3.29
CA GLY A 298 -0.44 2.40 -1.94
C GLY A 298 -0.91 3.77 -1.48
N GLN A 299 -1.52 4.54 -2.39
CA GLN A 299 -2.15 5.78 -2.03
C GLN A 299 -3.40 5.64 -1.13
N TYR A 300 -4.04 4.46 -1.15
CA TYR A 300 -5.31 4.22 -0.46
C TYR A 300 -5.20 3.35 0.80
N PHE A 301 -4.00 2.90 1.16
CA PHE A 301 -3.84 1.79 2.12
C PHE A 301 -2.87 2.09 3.25
N THR A 302 -3.23 1.62 4.45
CA THR A 302 -2.30 1.48 5.58
C THR A 302 -1.37 0.29 5.32
N MET A 303 -0.06 0.53 5.40
CA MET A 303 0.93 -0.53 5.23
C MET A 303 0.81 -1.59 6.33
N ARG A 304 0.99 -2.87 5.98
CA ARG A 304 0.82 -4.01 6.90
C ARG A 304 1.66 -3.88 8.17
N GLN A 305 2.85 -3.32 8.09
CA GLN A 305 3.71 -3.12 9.26
C GLN A 305 3.06 -2.21 10.31
N ILE A 306 2.37 -1.16 9.89
CA ILE A 306 1.66 -0.26 10.81
C ILE A 306 0.43 -0.97 11.37
N ALA A 307 -0.38 -1.62 10.52
CA ALA A 307 -1.56 -2.34 10.94
C ALA A 307 -1.24 -3.44 11.96
N ARG A 308 -0.23 -4.26 11.66
CA ARG A 308 0.26 -5.34 12.53
C ARG A 308 0.70 -4.85 13.90
N PHE A 309 1.48 -3.76 13.94
CA PHE A 309 1.93 -3.17 15.19
C PHE A 309 0.76 -2.65 16.02
N THR A 310 -0.17 -1.89 15.43
CA THR A 310 -1.33 -1.37 16.16
C THR A 310 -2.21 -2.48 16.71
N VAL A 311 -2.48 -3.53 15.92
CA VAL A 311 -3.24 -4.70 16.37
C VAL A 311 -2.48 -5.44 17.47
N GLY A 312 -1.15 -5.59 17.34
CA GLY A 312 -0.31 -6.23 18.34
C GLY A 312 -0.30 -5.52 19.68
N MET A 313 -0.34 -4.19 19.70
CA MET A 313 -0.50 -3.41 20.94
C MET A 313 -1.87 -3.59 21.61
N LEU A 314 -2.92 -3.87 20.82
CA LEU A 314 -4.25 -4.14 21.37
C LEU A 314 -4.41 -5.59 21.85
N ASN A 315 -3.62 -6.52 21.30
CA ASN A 315 -3.58 -7.93 21.66
C ASN A 315 -4.99 -8.58 21.64
N PRO A 316 -5.64 -8.69 20.47
CA PRO A 316 -7.01 -9.21 20.36
C PRO A 316 -7.10 -10.70 20.68
N THR A 317 -8.24 -11.11 21.21
CA THR A 317 -8.59 -12.51 21.47
C THR A 317 -9.76 -12.97 20.60
N SER A 318 -10.02 -14.28 20.54
CA SER A 318 -11.17 -14.83 19.81
C SER A 318 -12.54 -14.47 20.41
N GLU A 319 -12.59 -13.85 21.59
CA GLU A 319 -13.82 -13.42 22.25
C GLU A 319 -14.16 -11.94 21.99
N ASP A 320 -13.19 -11.15 21.55
CA ASP A 320 -13.34 -9.71 21.34
C ASP A 320 -14.21 -9.41 20.12
N TYR A 321 -15.08 -8.41 20.23
CA TYR A 321 -15.70 -7.80 19.06
C TYR A 321 -14.84 -6.66 18.55
N VAL A 322 -14.45 -6.73 17.28
CA VAL A 322 -13.53 -5.79 16.65
C VAL A 322 -14.22 -5.04 15.52
N LEU A 323 -14.03 -3.72 15.47
CA LEU A 323 -14.52 -2.86 14.40
C LEU A 323 -13.39 -2.03 13.79
N ASP A 324 -13.37 -1.94 12.46
CA ASP A 324 -12.67 -0.87 11.74
C ASP A 324 -13.68 0.08 11.07
N PRO A 325 -13.85 1.33 11.55
CA PRO A 325 -14.87 2.25 11.06
C PRO A 325 -14.52 2.86 9.69
N THR A 326 -13.29 2.67 9.22
CA THR A 326 -12.81 3.18 7.93
C THR A 326 -11.86 2.15 7.31
N CYS A 327 -12.42 0.97 7.03
CA CYS A 327 -11.62 -0.25 6.86
C CYS A 327 -10.81 -0.33 5.56
N GLY A 328 -11.10 0.48 4.54
CA GLY A 328 -10.40 0.45 3.27
C GLY A 328 -10.43 -0.94 2.65
N SER A 329 -9.26 -1.53 2.36
CA SER A 329 -9.13 -2.92 1.89
C SER A 329 -9.12 -3.98 3.00
N GLY A 330 -9.42 -3.63 4.25
CA GLY A 330 -9.40 -4.58 5.37
C GLY A 330 -8.01 -4.76 5.99
N GLY A 331 -7.16 -3.75 5.90
CA GLY A 331 -5.77 -3.76 6.39
C GLY A 331 -5.63 -4.24 7.83
N PHE A 332 -6.33 -3.57 8.74
CA PHE A 332 -6.35 -3.89 10.16
C PHE A 332 -7.17 -5.15 10.46
N LEU A 333 -8.34 -5.30 9.83
CA LEU A 333 -9.20 -6.46 10.06
C LEU A 333 -8.51 -7.78 9.74
N LEU A 334 -7.73 -7.83 8.65
CA LEU A 334 -6.95 -9.00 8.34
C LEU A 334 -5.84 -9.25 9.38
N GLU A 335 -5.12 -8.22 9.82
CA GLU A 335 -4.08 -8.40 10.85
C GLU A 335 -4.69 -8.86 12.18
N THR A 336 -5.90 -8.41 12.51
CA THR A 336 -6.68 -8.94 13.64
C THR A 336 -6.94 -10.43 13.50
N LEU A 337 -7.42 -10.88 12.33
CA LEU A 337 -7.64 -12.30 12.06
C LEU A 337 -6.35 -13.11 12.21
N LEU A 338 -5.29 -12.69 11.54
CA LEU A 338 -4.00 -13.39 11.51
C LEU A 338 -3.39 -13.52 12.92
N GLN A 339 -3.47 -12.48 13.75
CA GLN A 339 -2.94 -12.53 15.12
C GLN A 339 -3.76 -13.44 16.02
N VAL A 340 -5.09 -13.32 16.01
CA VAL A 340 -5.96 -14.23 16.77
C VAL A 340 -5.76 -15.68 16.33
N TRP A 341 -5.56 -15.93 15.04
CA TRP A 341 -5.32 -17.28 14.52
C TRP A 341 -3.99 -17.86 14.96
N ASN A 342 -2.91 -17.08 14.89
CA ASN A 342 -1.60 -17.50 15.37
C ASN A 342 -1.64 -17.86 16.86
N ASP A 343 -2.31 -17.03 17.67
CA ASP A 343 -2.47 -17.28 19.09
C ASP A 343 -3.35 -18.51 19.36
N THR A 344 -4.41 -18.69 18.59
CA THR A 344 -5.29 -19.87 18.67
C THR A 344 -4.53 -21.14 18.28
N ASP A 345 -3.72 -21.12 17.23
CA ASP A 345 -2.91 -22.27 16.82
C ASP A 345 -1.88 -22.64 17.87
N ALA A 346 -1.20 -21.65 18.45
CA ALA A 346 -0.25 -21.87 19.53
C ALA A 346 -0.92 -22.38 20.81
N GLY A 347 -2.05 -21.78 21.21
CA GLY A 347 -2.76 -22.09 22.46
C GLY A 347 -3.53 -23.42 22.43
N PHE A 348 -3.99 -23.86 21.26
CA PHE A 348 -4.81 -25.07 21.10
C PHE A 348 -4.14 -26.17 20.26
N ALA A 349 -2.82 -26.11 20.08
CA ALA A 349 -2.05 -27.10 19.33
C ALA A 349 -2.38 -28.55 19.75
N GLY A 350 -2.75 -29.39 18.77
CA GLY A 350 -3.08 -30.80 19.00
C GLY A 350 -4.52 -31.09 19.46
N GLN A 351 -5.39 -30.09 19.56
CA GLN A 351 -6.83 -30.27 19.84
C GLN A 351 -7.68 -30.31 18.55
N GLY A 352 -8.90 -30.85 18.61
CA GLY A 352 -9.88 -30.77 17.52
C GLY A 352 -10.77 -29.53 17.65
N ASN A 353 -11.20 -28.94 16.52
CA ASN A 353 -12.05 -27.73 16.35
C ASN A 353 -11.37 -26.36 16.17
N LEU A 354 -10.04 -26.24 15.98
CA LEU A 354 -9.41 -24.93 15.74
C LEU A 354 -10.02 -24.17 14.54
N ALA A 355 -10.24 -24.87 13.42
CA ALA A 355 -10.84 -24.28 12.22
C ALA A 355 -12.22 -23.66 12.48
N ARG A 356 -13.00 -24.23 13.41
CA ARG A 356 -14.30 -23.68 13.79
C ARG A 356 -14.16 -22.40 14.60
N ILE A 357 -13.25 -22.36 15.58
CA ILE A 357 -13.00 -21.16 16.39
C ILE A 357 -12.58 -19.99 15.48
N LYS A 358 -11.64 -20.25 14.56
CA LYS A 358 -11.17 -19.27 13.58
C LYS A 358 -12.30 -18.74 12.70
N SER A 359 -13.15 -19.65 12.19
CA SER A 359 -14.29 -19.29 11.34
C SER A 359 -15.38 -18.55 12.11
N ASP A 360 -15.71 -18.97 13.34
CA ASP A 360 -16.74 -18.34 14.17
C ASP A 360 -16.31 -16.91 14.54
N PHE A 361 -15.04 -16.70 14.93
CA PHE A 361 -14.50 -15.37 15.18
C PHE A 361 -14.58 -14.46 13.93
N ALA A 362 -14.11 -14.94 12.78
CA ALA A 362 -14.18 -14.16 11.54
C ALA A 362 -15.63 -13.75 11.20
N ALA A 363 -16.57 -14.70 11.28
CA ALA A 363 -17.95 -14.50 10.86
C ALA A 363 -18.80 -13.69 11.85
N GLN A 364 -18.49 -13.74 13.14
CA GLN A 364 -19.37 -13.17 14.19
C GLN A 364 -18.79 -11.95 14.89
N ASN A 365 -17.46 -11.79 14.91
CA ASN A 365 -16.80 -10.83 15.79
C ASN A 365 -16.09 -9.69 15.05
N VAL A 366 -15.79 -9.85 13.77
CA VAL A 366 -15.04 -8.86 12.97
C VAL A 366 -15.99 -8.02 12.13
N TYR A 367 -15.93 -6.70 12.26
CA TYR A 367 -16.80 -5.74 11.57
C TYR A 367 -15.99 -4.64 10.88
N GLY A 368 -16.52 -4.10 9.79
CA GLY A 368 -15.90 -3.00 9.05
C GLY A 368 -16.92 -2.08 8.42
N ILE A 369 -16.56 -0.82 8.24
CA ILE A 369 -17.33 0.17 7.48
C ILE A 369 -16.40 0.80 6.45
N GLU A 370 -16.86 0.90 5.20
CA GLU A 370 -16.13 1.57 4.14
C GLU A 370 -17.08 2.30 3.20
N ILE A 371 -16.84 3.61 3.04
CA ILE A 371 -17.69 4.48 2.22
C ILE A 371 -17.46 4.24 0.72
N HIS A 372 -16.26 3.86 0.30
CA HIS A 372 -15.98 3.62 -1.11
C HIS A 372 -16.35 2.17 -1.49
N PRO A 373 -17.32 1.95 -2.38
CA PRO A 373 -17.86 0.62 -2.66
C PRO A 373 -16.80 -0.35 -3.18
N THR A 374 -15.90 0.10 -4.06
CA THR A 374 -14.80 -0.74 -4.55
C THR A 374 -13.83 -1.16 -3.43
N LEU A 375 -13.40 -0.26 -2.55
CA LEU A 375 -12.53 -0.63 -1.42
C LEU A 375 -13.22 -1.61 -0.47
N ALA A 376 -14.51 -1.38 -0.19
CA ALA A 376 -15.31 -2.30 0.61
C ALA A 376 -15.38 -3.70 -0.02
N ARG A 377 -15.49 -3.80 -1.36
CA ARG A 377 -15.39 -5.08 -2.07
C ARG A 377 -14.02 -5.73 -1.90
N ILE A 378 -12.93 -4.96 -2.04
CA ILE A 378 -11.58 -5.47 -1.81
C ILE A 378 -11.44 -6.03 -0.39
N CYS A 379 -11.96 -5.31 0.61
CA CYS A 379 -12.00 -5.77 2.01
C CYS A 379 -12.75 -7.09 2.14
N LYS A 380 -13.99 -7.16 1.64
CA LYS A 380 -14.81 -8.38 1.68
C LYS A 380 -14.08 -9.57 1.05
N ILE A 381 -13.43 -9.37 -0.08
CA ILE A 381 -12.70 -10.42 -0.80
C ILE A 381 -11.44 -10.82 -0.03
N SER A 382 -10.68 -9.86 0.49
CA SER A 382 -9.51 -10.14 1.32
C SER A 382 -9.90 -10.99 2.52
N LEU A 383 -10.96 -10.62 3.25
CA LEU A 383 -11.44 -11.40 4.39
C LEU A 383 -11.91 -12.78 3.96
N LEU A 384 -12.74 -12.89 2.91
CA LEU A 384 -13.27 -14.16 2.40
C LEU A 384 -12.18 -15.17 2.02
N LEU A 385 -11.08 -14.71 1.42
CA LEU A 385 -9.95 -15.56 1.03
C LEU A 385 -9.24 -16.16 2.24
N HIS A 386 -9.28 -15.48 3.38
CA HIS A 386 -8.62 -15.92 4.60
C HIS A 386 -9.56 -16.70 5.53
N HIS A 387 -10.89 -16.48 5.52
CA HIS A 387 -12.00 -17.32 6.04
C HIS A 387 -13.32 -16.51 5.96
N ASP A 388 -14.46 -16.96 6.50
CA ASP A 388 -15.76 -16.27 6.33
C ASP A 388 -15.97 -15.02 7.21
N GLY A 389 -15.19 -13.94 6.99
CA GLY A 389 -15.34 -12.64 7.71
C GLY A 389 -16.03 -11.51 6.93
N HIS A 390 -16.46 -11.77 5.71
CA HIS A 390 -16.92 -10.74 4.77
C HIS A 390 -18.35 -10.22 5.05
N THR A 391 -19.16 -10.98 5.80
CA THR A 391 -20.59 -10.74 5.99
C THR A 391 -20.91 -9.50 6.84
N ASN A 392 -19.96 -9.05 7.66
CA ASN A 392 -20.11 -7.94 8.61
C ASN A 392 -19.52 -6.61 8.11
N ILE A 393 -19.15 -6.53 6.82
CA ILE A 393 -18.64 -5.31 6.20
C ILE A 393 -19.79 -4.48 5.64
N GLU A 394 -20.01 -3.30 6.21
CA GLU A 394 -20.88 -2.26 5.68
C GLU A 394 -20.15 -1.52 4.54
N ALA A 395 -20.79 -1.43 3.38
CA ALA A 395 -20.23 -0.82 2.20
C ALA A 395 -21.10 0.37 1.77
N ASP A 396 -20.49 1.33 1.08
CA ASP A 396 -21.19 2.46 0.44
C ASP A 396 -21.89 3.40 1.44
N LYS A 397 -21.37 3.44 2.67
CA LYS A 397 -21.86 4.33 3.74
C LYS A 397 -20.71 4.82 4.61
N SER A 398 -20.78 6.09 5.00
CA SER A 398 -19.89 6.65 6.02
C SER A 398 -20.18 6.04 7.39
N CYS A 399 -19.15 5.89 8.23
CA CYS A 399 -19.30 5.50 9.63
C CYS A 399 -20.06 6.53 10.48
N LEU A 400 -20.24 7.75 9.96
CA LEU A 400 -21.02 8.79 10.62
C LEU A 400 -22.51 8.73 10.26
N SER A 401 -22.91 7.90 9.29
CA SER A 401 -24.32 7.70 8.93
C SER A 401 -25.07 7.01 10.09
N PRO A 402 -26.28 7.49 10.43
CA PRO A 402 -27.15 6.80 11.38
C PRO A 402 -27.85 5.58 10.77
N ASN A 403 -27.83 5.42 9.44
CA ASN A 403 -28.61 4.43 8.70
C ASN A 403 -27.79 3.19 8.31
N LEU A 404 -26.89 2.73 9.17
CA LEU A 404 -26.11 1.50 8.94
C LEU A 404 -27.05 0.28 8.95
N SER A 405 -26.83 -0.68 8.05
CA SER A 405 -27.69 -1.86 7.88
C SER A 405 -27.42 -2.96 8.89
N LYS A 406 -26.19 -3.05 9.42
CA LYS A 406 -25.80 -4.10 10.37
C LYS A 406 -26.31 -3.79 11.79
N PRO A 407 -27.06 -4.68 12.45
CA PRO A 407 -27.67 -4.41 13.76
C PRO A 407 -26.69 -4.00 14.87
N LYS A 408 -25.45 -4.51 14.83
CA LYS A 408 -24.41 -4.21 15.83
C LYS A 408 -23.77 -2.84 15.62
N LEU A 409 -23.81 -2.30 14.41
CA LEU A 409 -23.30 -0.96 14.08
C LEU A 409 -24.30 0.15 14.44
N GLN A 410 -25.60 -0.19 14.50
CA GLN A 410 -26.68 0.74 14.86
C GLN A 410 -26.72 1.11 16.35
N LYS A 411 -25.94 0.43 17.20
CA LYS A 411 -25.93 0.63 18.66
C LYS A 411 -24.56 1.03 19.13
N ASP A 412 -24.51 1.94 20.10
CA ASP A 412 -23.29 2.26 20.82
C ASP A 412 -22.90 1.13 21.80
N ARG A 413 -21.66 1.19 22.30
CA ARG A 413 -21.14 0.28 23.34
C ARG A 413 -21.22 -1.21 22.98
N GLN A 414 -20.84 -1.57 21.75
CA GLN A 414 -20.92 -2.94 21.24
C GLN A 414 -19.56 -3.62 21.05
N PHE A 415 -18.47 -2.86 20.98
CA PHE A 415 -17.15 -3.37 20.57
C PHE A 415 -16.16 -3.34 21.72
N ASP A 416 -15.35 -4.39 21.82
CA ASP A 416 -14.25 -4.49 22.78
C ASP A 416 -13.04 -3.75 22.23
N LEU A 417 -12.78 -3.90 20.92
CA LEU A 417 -11.66 -3.28 20.23
C LEU A 417 -12.10 -2.49 19.00
N ILE A 418 -11.47 -1.35 18.79
CA ILE A 418 -11.57 -0.60 17.52
C ILE A 418 -10.18 -0.34 16.96
N VAL A 419 -10.01 -0.60 15.68
CA VAL A 419 -8.77 -0.33 14.94
C VAL A 419 -9.07 0.58 13.77
N GLY A 420 -8.13 1.40 13.31
CA GLY A 420 -8.40 2.13 12.08
C GLY A 420 -7.41 3.23 11.73
N ASN A 421 -7.62 3.77 10.53
CA ASN A 421 -6.91 4.90 9.98
C ASN A 421 -7.93 5.81 9.25
N PRO A 422 -8.59 6.73 9.96
CA PRO A 422 -9.58 7.62 9.36
C PRO A 422 -8.97 8.50 8.26
N PRO A 423 -9.76 8.96 7.28
CA PRO A 423 -9.29 9.89 6.25
C PRO A 423 -8.77 11.19 6.88
N PHE A 424 -7.63 11.68 6.40
CA PHE A 424 -7.00 12.88 6.97
C PHE A 424 -7.33 14.14 6.18
N GLY A 425 -7.72 15.21 6.89
CA GLY A 425 -7.83 16.54 6.29
C GLY A 425 -9.06 16.77 5.41
N THR A 426 -9.93 15.77 5.30
CA THR A 426 -11.29 15.93 4.78
C THR A 426 -12.12 16.68 5.81
N LYS A 427 -12.80 17.74 5.38
CA LYS A 427 -13.76 18.46 6.22
C LYS A 427 -15.16 17.91 6.01
N VAL A 428 -15.84 17.61 7.11
CA VAL A 428 -17.28 17.31 7.11
C VAL A 428 -18.01 18.60 7.43
N ALA A 429 -18.93 19.00 6.56
CA ALA A 429 -19.81 20.13 6.78
C ALA A 429 -21.13 19.66 7.43
N ASP A 430 -21.78 20.54 8.17
CA ASP A 430 -23.14 20.25 8.64
C ASP A 430 -24.09 20.13 7.43
N GLY A 431 -24.93 19.09 7.43
CA GLY A 431 -25.79 18.74 6.28
C GLY A 431 -25.11 18.02 5.11
N ASP A 432 -23.87 17.53 5.28
CA ASP A 432 -23.18 16.69 4.29
C ASP A 432 -23.90 15.34 4.12
N GLU A 433 -24.61 15.14 3.00
CA GLU A 433 -25.41 13.93 2.76
C GLU A 433 -24.55 12.66 2.64
N ASP A 434 -23.38 12.74 2.01
CA ASP A 434 -22.51 11.57 1.80
C ASP A 434 -21.86 11.10 3.11
N GLN A 435 -21.52 12.04 3.99
CA GLN A 435 -20.87 11.75 5.27
C GLN A 435 -21.86 11.53 6.41
N LEU A 436 -22.84 12.42 6.58
CA LEU A 436 -23.73 12.41 7.74
C LEU A 436 -25.05 11.69 7.47
N ASP A 437 -25.49 11.59 6.21
CA ASP A 437 -26.70 10.84 5.82
C ASP A 437 -27.92 11.19 6.72
N GLY A 438 -28.15 12.49 6.88
CA GLY A 438 -29.23 13.06 7.70
C GLY A 438 -28.91 13.30 9.18
N ALA A 439 -27.73 12.91 9.68
CA ALA A 439 -27.24 13.32 10.99
C ALA A 439 -26.75 14.78 10.99
N SER A 440 -26.61 15.38 12.17
CA SER A 440 -26.04 16.73 12.33
C SER A 440 -24.72 16.71 13.09
N LEU A 441 -23.86 17.69 12.83
CA LEU A 441 -22.66 17.88 13.65
C LEU A 441 -23.00 18.20 15.12
N ASP A 442 -24.21 18.70 15.41
CA ASP A 442 -24.67 18.98 16.77
C ASP A 442 -24.89 17.72 17.64
N ASP A 443 -25.00 16.55 16.99
CA ASP A 443 -25.09 15.25 17.65
C ASP A 443 -23.76 14.84 18.32
N TYR A 444 -22.65 15.47 17.90
CA TYR A 444 -21.29 15.21 18.39
C TYR A 444 -20.82 16.32 19.33
N VAL A 445 -20.16 15.96 20.43
CA VAL A 445 -19.57 16.92 21.39
C VAL A 445 -18.56 17.83 20.69
N LEU A 446 -17.73 17.27 19.81
CA LEU A 446 -16.71 18.04 19.09
C LEU A 446 -17.29 18.82 17.90
N GLY A 447 -18.42 18.37 17.34
CA GLY A 447 -19.10 19.00 16.21
C GLY A 447 -20.06 20.13 16.61
N ARG A 448 -20.55 20.13 17.85
CA ARG A 448 -21.59 21.05 18.32
C ARG A 448 -21.27 22.52 18.09
N GLY A 449 -22.21 23.24 17.47
CA GLY A 449 -22.12 24.66 17.16
C GLY A 449 -21.12 25.00 16.05
N LYS A 450 -20.68 24.02 15.23
CA LYS A 450 -19.73 24.24 14.14
C LYS A 450 -20.37 24.00 12.77
N HIS A 451 -20.00 24.83 11.81
CA HIS A 451 -20.37 24.64 10.41
C HIS A 451 -19.54 23.56 9.69
N SER A 452 -18.31 23.31 10.15
CA SER A 452 -17.47 22.24 9.61
C SER A 452 -16.41 21.81 10.62
N ILE A 453 -15.97 20.56 10.50
CA ILE A 453 -14.93 19.95 11.33
C ILE A 453 -14.10 18.98 10.50
N GLN A 454 -12.85 18.72 10.92
CA GLN A 454 -12.02 17.70 10.29
C GLN A 454 -12.57 16.31 10.63
N SER A 455 -12.75 15.46 9.61
CA SER A 455 -13.40 14.15 9.70
C SER A 455 -12.75 13.26 10.76
N GLU A 456 -11.42 13.25 10.87
CA GLU A 456 -10.71 12.41 11.85
C GLU A 456 -11.09 12.70 13.31
N GLN A 457 -11.57 13.92 13.63
CA GLN A 457 -11.94 14.29 14.99
C GLN A 457 -13.29 13.68 15.41
N ILE A 458 -14.29 13.75 14.53
CA ILE A 458 -15.62 13.19 14.79
C ILE A 458 -15.67 11.68 14.59
N ILE A 459 -14.86 11.13 13.69
CA ILE A 459 -14.72 9.67 13.54
C ILE A 459 -14.08 9.07 14.80
N LEU A 460 -13.09 9.74 15.40
CA LEU A 460 -12.53 9.31 16.69
C LEU A 460 -13.57 9.37 17.81
N GLU A 461 -14.38 10.44 17.88
CA GLU A 461 -15.49 10.53 18.83
C GLU A 461 -16.52 9.40 18.63
N LYS A 462 -16.95 9.16 17.39
CA LYS A 462 -17.87 8.08 17.03
C LYS A 462 -17.31 6.70 17.37
N SER A 463 -16.02 6.49 17.14
CA SER A 463 -15.33 5.25 17.50
C SER A 463 -15.39 5.00 19.00
N VAL A 464 -15.10 6.02 19.82
CA VAL A 464 -15.24 5.87 21.28
C VAL A 464 -16.69 5.61 21.69
N SER A 465 -17.71 6.12 20.99
CA SER A 465 -19.12 5.80 21.31
C SER A 465 -19.42 4.30 21.14
N TRP A 466 -18.87 3.67 20.10
CA TRP A 466 -19.02 2.24 19.83
C TRP A 466 -18.30 1.32 20.81
N LEU A 467 -17.25 1.79 21.49
CA LEU A 467 -16.56 1.01 22.53
C LEU A 467 -17.46 0.73 23.74
N LYS A 468 -17.41 -0.52 24.22
CA LYS A 468 -17.91 -0.89 25.56
C LYS A 468 -17.12 -0.14 26.64
N PRO A 469 -17.67 0.01 27.87
CA PRO A 469 -16.88 0.36 29.05
C PRO A 469 -15.61 -0.49 29.15
N GLY A 470 -14.43 0.14 29.26
CA GLY A 470 -13.14 -0.56 29.28
C GLY A 470 -12.66 -1.09 27.93
N GLY A 471 -13.43 -0.89 26.85
CA GLY A 471 -12.99 -1.21 25.49
C GLY A 471 -11.83 -0.30 25.06
N ARG A 472 -10.99 -0.81 24.17
CA ARG A 472 -9.76 -0.14 23.72
C ARG A 472 -9.81 0.16 22.23
N LEU A 473 -9.18 1.24 21.79
CA LEU A 473 -8.97 1.52 20.37
C LEU A 473 -7.50 1.78 20.07
N GLY A 474 -7.11 1.44 18.84
CA GLY A 474 -5.81 1.75 18.25
C GLY A 474 -6.01 2.45 16.92
N MET A 475 -5.75 3.75 16.85
CA MET A 475 -6.08 4.56 15.68
C MET A 475 -4.89 5.40 15.20
N VAL A 476 -4.66 5.40 13.88
CA VAL A 476 -3.67 6.28 13.26
C VAL A 476 -4.27 7.68 13.10
N LEU A 477 -3.59 8.69 13.63
CA LEU A 477 -4.05 10.09 13.61
C LEU A 477 -2.93 11.02 13.11
N PRO A 478 -3.29 12.16 12.48
CA PRO A 478 -2.30 13.17 12.13
C PRO A 478 -1.75 13.84 13.40
N ASP A 479 -0.43 14.09 13.45
CA ASP A 479 0.25 14.71 14.60
C ASP A 479 -0.39 16.04 15.04
N GLY A 480 -1.02 16.77 14.10
CA GLY A 480 -1.74 18.00 14.38
C GLY A 480 -2.83 17.85 15.44
N VAL A 481 -3.54 16.72 15.48
CA VAL A 481 -4.54 16.42 16.53
C VAL A 481 -3.89 16.45 17.92
N LEU A 482 -2.65 15.98 18.02
CA LEU A 482 -1.92 15.83 19.28
C LEU A 482 -1.17 17.09 19.71
N ASN A 483 -0.82 18.00 18.78
CA ASN A 483 0.06 19.15 19.08
C ASN A 483 -0.41 20.53 18.64
N ASN A 484 -1.43 20.64 17.76
CA ASN A 484 -1.87 21.95 17.28
C ASN A 484 -2.56 22.74 18.39
N SER A 485 -2.05 23.94 18.67
CA SER A 485 -2.52 24.83 19.73
C SER A 485 -3.64 25.79 19.31
N GLY A 486 -3.91 25.94 18.01
CA GLY A 486 -4.91 26.90 17.51
C GLY A 486 -6.34 26.45 17.78
N SER A 487 -7.15 27.29 18.43
CA SER A 487 -8.57 27.00 18.71
C SER A 487 -9.40 26.75 17.44
N GLN A 488 -9.07 27.43 16.33
CA GLN A 488 -9.71 27.24 15.03
C GLN A 488 -9.56 25.81 14.48
N SER A 489 -8.53 25.07 14.91
CA SER A 489 -8.31 23.68 14.48
C SER A 489 -9.18 22.67 15.23
N ASN A 490 -9.84 23.09 16.32
CA ASN A 490 -10.55 22.24 17.27
C ASN A 490 -9.70 21.16 17.98
N CYS A 491 -8.41 21.04 17.66
CA CYS A 491 -7.52 20.05 18.26
C CYS A 491 -7.39 20.19 19.80
N PRO A 492 -7.35 21.40 20.40
CA PRO A 492 -7.38 21.52 21.87
C PRO A 492 -8.63 20.93 22.51
N ALA A 493 -9.82 21.16 21.92
CA ALA A 493 -11.08 20.61 22.43
C ALA A 493 -11.13 19.09 22.29
N LEU A 494 -10.60 18.54 21.21
CA LEU A 494 -10.46 17.09 21.04
C LEU A 494 -9.54 16.48 22.11
N ARG A 495 -8.41 17.12 22.42
CA ARG A 495 -7.53 16.64 23.51
C ARG A 495 -8.22 16.73 24.86
N GLU A 496 -8.90 17.84 25.16
CA GLU A 496 -9.70 17.96 26.38
C GLU A 496 -10.73 16.84 26.50
N TRP A 497 -11.46 16.57 25.41
CA TRP A 497 -12.43 15.49 25.35
C TRP A 497 -11.79 14.11 25.59
N LEU A 498 -10.62 13.81 25.00
CA LEU A 498 -9.91 12.55 25.23
C LEU A 498 -9.58 12.32 26.71
N PHE A 499 -9.08 13.35 27.41
CA PHE A 499 -8.77 13.23 28.84
C PHE A 499 -10.03 13.08 29.72
N LYS A 500 -11.21 13.51 29.23
CA LYS A 500 -12.49 13.35 29.93
C LYS A 500 -13.19 12.03 29.61
N SER A 501 -12.97 11.47 28.42
CA SER A 501 -13.69 10.29 27.93
C SER A 501 -13.00 8.96 28.25
N GLY A 502 -11.70 8.97 28.58
CA GLY A 502 -10.95 7.75 28.85
C GLY A 502 -9.47 7.94 29.17
N ARG A 503 -8.73 6.84 29.04
CA ARG A 503 -7.28 6.78 29.25
C ARG A 503 -6.56 6.77 27.92
N ILE A 504 -5.65 7.72 27.72
CA ILE A 504 -4.64 7.62 26.67
C ILE A 504 -3.57 6.64 27.17
N LEU A 505 -3.62 5.40 26.70
CA LEU A 505 -2.67 4.37 27.14
C LEU A 505 -1.31 4.56 26.49
N SER A 506 -1.30 4.87 25.19
CA SER A 506 -0.07 5.06 24.43
C SER A 506 -0.21 6.03 23.27
N VAL A 507 0.88 6.72 22.94
CA VAL A 507 1.03 7.46 21.70
C VAL A 507 2.37 7.11 21.06
N ILE A 508 2.36 6.54 19.85
CA ILE A 508 3.56 6.13 19.12
C ILE A 508 3.73 7.00 17.88
N SER A 509 4.84 7.73 17.80
CA SER A 509 5.11 8.64 16.69
C SER A 509 5.73 7.89 15.52
N LEU A 510 5.15 8.07 14.33
CA LEU A 510 5.64 7.45 13.09
C LEU A 510 6.55 8.42 12.31
N PRO A 511 7.48 7.90 11.48
CA PRO A 511 8.27 8.72 10.57
C PRO A 511 7.39 9.56 9.63
N ASP A 512 7.91 10.72 9.20
CA ASP A 512 7.19 11.65 8.30
C ASP A 512 6.99 11.13 6.87
N PHE A 513 7.53 9.96 6.55
CA PHE A 513 7.32 9.27 5.28
C PHE A 513 6.32 8.12 5.36
N ALA A 514 5.83 7.79 6.57
CA ALA A 514 4.97 6.63 6.80
C ALA A 514 3.78 6.55 5.85
N PHE A 515 3.14 7.70 5.57
CA PHE A 515 1.97 7.81 4.68
C PHE A 515 2.19 8.73 3.48
N ARG A 516 3.45 9.05 3.11
CA ARG A 516 3.72 9.92 1.94
C ARG A 516 3.21 9.33 0.63
N ARG A 517 3.22 8.00 0.48
CA ARG A 517 2.64 7.32 -0.69
C ARG A 517 1.12 7.45 -0.73
N SER A 518 0.48 7.53 0.44
CA SER A 518 -0.94 7.83 0.66
C SER A 518 -1.35 9.26 0.31
N GLY A 519 -0.46 10.04 -0.31
CA GLY A 519 -0.66 11.48 -0.56
C GLY A 519 -0.60 12.34 0.71
N ALA A 520 -0.52 11.72 1.89
CA ALA A 520 -0.44 12.43 3.15
C ALA A 520 0.95 13.03 3.31
N THR A 521 1.00 14.36 3.36
CA THR A 521 2.22 15.10 3.69
C THR A 521 2.41 15.21 5.20
N ASN A 522 1.38 14.89 5.99
CA ASN A 522 1.38 15.06 7.44
C ASN A 522 2.12 13.91 8.14
N LYS A 523 2.88 14.25 9.19
CA LYS A 523 3.39 13.24 10.12
C LYS A 523 2.20 12.68 10.91
N THR A 524 2.23 11.38 11.18
CA THR A 524 1.17 10.67 11.89
C THR A 524 1.72 9.99 13.14
N SER A 525 0.80 9.66 14.04
CA SER A 525 1.06 8.90 15.25
C SER A 525 -0.06 7.88 15.46
N ILE A 526 0.22 6.82 16.19
CA ILE A 526 -0.77 5.80 16.60
C ILE A 526 -1.19 6.15 18.03
N LEU A 527 -2.50 6.30 18.24
CA LEU A 527 -3.11 6.49 19.56
C LEU A 527 -3.70 5.15 20.03
N ILE A 528 -3.26 4.69 21.20
CA ILE A 528 -3.92 3.61 21.94
C ILE A 528 -4.71 4.24 23.09
N PHE A 529 -6.01 3.97 23.15
CA PHE A 529 -6.93 4.62 24.07
C PHE A 529 -7.92 3.62 24.67
N GLU A 530 -8.26 3.77 25.95
CA GLU A 530 -9.24 2.95 26.67
C GLU A 530 -10.40 3.81 27.14
N LYS A 531 -11.63 3.39 26.87
CA LYS A 531 -12.82 4.10 27.31
C LYS A 531 -13.08 3.89 28.81
N PHE A 532 -13.37 4.97 29.52
CA PHE A 532 -13.78 4.87 30.92
C PHE A 532 -15.06 4.04 31.10
N SER A 533 -15.14 3.35 32.22
CA SER A 533 -16.40 2.80 32.69
C SER A 533 -17.37 3.89 33.14
N ASP A 534 -18.66 3.58 33.18
CA ASP A 534 -19.69 4.55 33.61
C ASP A 534 -19.39 5.11 35.01
N LEU A 535 -18.85 4.27 35.90
CA LEU A 535 -18.46 4.66 37.25
C LEU A 535 -17.26 5.62 37.26
N GLU A 536 -16.28 5.38 36.41
CA GLU A 536 -15.10 6.24 36.29
C GLU A 536 -15.48 7.59 35.67
N SER A 537 -16.29 7.60 34.60
CA SER A 537 -16.81 8.82 34.00
C SER A 537 -17.60 9.66 35.01
N ALA A 538 -18.48 9.03 35.80
CA ALA A 538 -19.23 9.73 36.85
C ALA A 538 -18.30 10.30 37.94
N ARG A 539 -17.30 9.53 38.38
CA ARG A 539 -16.30 10.00 39.35
C ARG A 539 -15.51 11.20 38.82
N LEU A 540 -15.02 11.13 37.59
CA LEU A 540 -14.24 12.20 36.98
C LEU A 540 -15.08 13.47 36.82
N ASN A 541 -16.31 13.36 36.31
CA ASN A 541 -17.21 14.51 36.14
C ASN A 541 -17.51 15.22 37.47
N ASN A 542 -17.80 14.46 38.53
CA ASN A 542 -18.00 15.03 39.87
C ASN A 542 -16.75 15.77 40.37
N ARG A 543 -15.55 15.25 40.10
CA ARG A 543 -14.29 15.91 40.51
C ARG A 543 -13.92 17.09 39.63
N LEU A 544 -14.28 17.06 38.34
CA LEU A 544 -14.12 18.21 37.44
C LEU A 544 -14.95 19.39 37.92
N GLU A 545 -16.20 19.18 38.32
CA GLU A 545 -17.04 20.23 38.92
C GLU A 545 -16.41 20.78 40.21
N ALA A 546 -15.95 19.90 41.10
CA ALA A 546 -15.31 20.30 42.36
C ALA A 546 -13.97 21.03 42.16
N CYS A 547 -13.24 20.73 41.09
CA CYS A 547 -11.95 21.34 40.75
C CYS A 547 -12.08 22.51 39.75
N GLU A 548 -13.28 23.09 39.60
CA GLU A 548 -13.53 24.23 38.69
C GLU A 548 -13.09 23.97 37.23
N GLY A 549 -13.13 22.71 36.80
CA GLY A 549 -12.75 22.29 35.45
C GLY A 549 -11.26 21.98 35.23
N ASP A 550 -10.38 22.05 36.25
CA ASP A 550 -8.99 21.59 36.10
C ASP A 550 -8.93 20.07 35.98
N ILE A 551 -8.74 19.59 34.75
CA ILE A 551 -8.60 18.16 34.43
C ILE A 551 -7.48 17.48 35.21
N ALA A 552 -6.32 18.11 35.36
CA ALA A 552 -5.20 17.47 36.05
C ALA A 552 -5.50 17.31 37.55
N ALA A 553 -6.11 18.33 38.17
CA ALA A 553 -6.58 18.23 39.56
C ALA A 553 -7.66 17.15 39.70
N ALA A 554 -8.64 17.12 38.80
CA ALA A 554 -9.73 16.16 38.83
C ALA A 554 -9.25 14.72 38.63
N LEU A 555 -8.27 14.46 37.75
CA LEU A 555 -7.67 13.13 37.57
C LEU A 555 -6.98 12.66 38.85
N MET A 556 -6.22 13.53 39.51
CA MET A 556 -5.56 13.19 40.77
C MET A 556 -6.56 12.94 41.90
N ASP A 557 -7.55 13.82 42.07
CA ASP A 557 -8.55 13.74 43.14
C ASP A 557 -9.54 12.57 42.95
N SER A 558 -9.84 12.21 41.70
CA SER A 558 -10.69 11.04 41.38
C SER A 558 -9.96 9.70 41.50
N GLY A 559 -8.63 9.71 41.67
CA GLY A 559 -7.80 8.50 41.60
C GLY A 559 -7.71 7.90 40.20
N LEU A 560 -8.01 8.69 39.16
CA LEU A 560 -7.97 8.28 37.76
C LEU A 560 -6.75 8.83 37.02
N ASP A 561 -5.75 9.35 37.72
CA ASP A 561 -4.47 9.72 37.11
C ASP A 561 -3.70 8.44 36.70
N TYR A 562 -3.45 8.30 35.39
CA TYR A 562 -2.86 7.11 34.76
C TYR A 562 -1.51 7.42 34.11
N ASN A 563 -0.80 6.37 33.72
CA ASN A 563 0.46 6.46 32.98
C ASN A 563 0.18 6.45 31.47
N ILE A 564 0.90 7.28 30.72
CA ILE A 564 0.86 7.35 29.26
C ILE A 564 2.23 6.89 28.74
N PHE A 565 2.24 5.84 27.93
CA PHE A 565 3.44 5.39 27.22
C PHE A 565 3.64 6.20 25.94
N PHE A 566 4.85 6.70 25.71
CA PHE A 566 5.22 7.42 24.50
C PHE A 566 6.35 6.68 23.81
N GLY A 567 6.29 6.53 22.48
CA GLY A 567 7.37 5.96 21.66
C GLY A 567 7.64 6.78 20.40
N GLU A 568 8.89 6.80 19.91
CA GLU A 568 9.25 7.41 18.62
C GLU A 568 9.96 6.41 17.69
N ALA A 569 9.27 6.00 16.62
CA ALA A 569 9.83 5.13 15.59
C ALA A 569 10.51 5.94 14.48
N SER A 570 11.72 5.52 14.08
CA SER A 570 12.46 6.07 12.94
C SER A 570 12.44 5.15 11.72
N HIS A 571 12.34 3.84 11.95
CA HIS A 571 12.24 2.80 10.94
C HIS A 571 10.98 1.96 11.19
N ILE A 572 10.26 1.64 10.12
CA ILE A 572 8.93 1.02 10.21
C ILE A 572 8.79 -0.17 9.24
N GLY A 573 9.91 -0.78 8.86
CA GLY A 573 9.95 -1.93 7.94
C GLY A 573 9.84 -1.57 6.45
N TYR A 574 9.86 -0.28 6.10
CA TYR A 574 9.92 0.20 4.72
C TYR A 574 10.57 1.59 4.61
N THR A 575 11.13 1.88 3.43
CA THR A 575 11.78 3.15 3.08
C THR A 575 10.76 4.24 2.73
N PRO A 576 11.14 5.53 2.61
CA PRO A 576 10.26 6.58 2.08
C PRO A 576 9.68 6.26 0.69
N SER A 577 10.38 5.42 -0.07
CA SER A 577 9.95 4.90 -1.36
C SER A 577 9.05 3.66 -1.26
N GLY A 578 8.56 3.26 -0.09
CA GLY A 578 7.71 2.07 0.11
C GLY A 578 8.39 0.72 -0.14
N ARG A 579 9.70 0.70 -0.45
CA ARG A 579 10.47 -0.55 -0.56
C ARG A 579 10.68 -1.17 0.81
N PRO A 580 10.66 -2.51 0.95
CA PRO A 580 10.99 -3.19 2.20
C PRO A 580 12.31 -2.70 2.79
N ASP A 581 12.33 -2.50 4.10
CA ASP A 581 13.53 -2.19 4.88
C ASP A 581 13.64 -3.22 5.99
N PRO A 582 14.77 -3.93 6.16
CA PRO A 582 14.93 -4.90 7.24
C PRO A 582 14.88 -4.26 8.64
N ARG A 583 15.06 -2.94 8.75
CA ARG A 583 14.97 -2.22 10.03
C ARG A 583 13.53 -1.89 10.36
N ASN A 584 13.10 -2.27 11.55
CA ASN A 584 11.79 -1.96 12.07
C ASN A 584 11.89 -1.68 13.58
N ASP A 585 11.57 -0.46 13.98
CA ASP A 585 11.57 -0.05 15.39
C ASP A 585 10.26 -0.46 16.08
N LEU A 586 9.17 -0.66 15.32
CA LEU A 586 7.84 -0.95 15.85
C LEU A 586 7.77 -2.34 16.49
N TYR A 587 8.23 -3.37 15.77
CA TYR A 587 8.20 -4.76 16.21
C TYR A 587 9.32 -5.57 15.52
N VAL A 588 9.66 -6.70 16.12
CA VAL A 588 10.54 -7.73 15.52
C VAL A 588 9.66 -8.71 14.74
N ALA A 589 9.97 -8.90 13.46
CA ALA A 589 9.27 -9.86 12.61
C ALA A 589 9.96 -11.24 12.64
N ASP A 590 9.20 -12.31 12.50
CA ASP A 590 9.72 -13.66 12.25
C ASP A 590 10.11 -13.86 10.76
N GLU A 591 10.51 -15.08 10.40
CA GLU A 591 10.90 -15.44 9.03
C GLU A 591 9.78 -15.30 7.99
N ASN A 592 8.53 -15.40 8.43
CA ASN A 592 7.33 -15.25 7.61
C ASN A 592 6.81 -13.80 7.62
N GLY A 593 7.45 -12.93 8.40
CA GLY A 593 7.10 -11.52 8.56
C GLY A 593 6.06 -11.25 9.64
N TYR A 594 5.54 -12.24 10.36
CA TYR A 594 4.60 -12.05 11.47
C TYR A 594 5.31 -11.55 12.73
N LEU A 595 4.57 -11.26 13.80
CA LEU A 595 5.17 -10.88 15.08
C LEU A 595 6.00 -12.04 15.64
N SER A 596 7.28 -11.79 15.91
CA SER A 596 8.14 -12.74 16.63
C SER A 596 7.71 -12.89 18.09
N ASN A 597 7.89 -14.07 18.68
CA ASN A 597 7.73 -14.27 20.13
C ASN A 597 8.74 -13.47 20.94
N ASP A 598 9.95 -13.25 20.39
CA ASP A 598 10.95 -12.35 20.97
C ASP A 598 10.81 -10.96 20.34
N GLN A 599 10.38 -10.00 21.14
CA GLN A 599 10.23 -8.59 20.78
C GLN A 599 11.34 -7.70 21.33
N THR A 600 12.45 -8.27 21.80
CA THR A 600 13.57 -7.51 22.39
C THR A 600 14.09 -6.43 21.44
N GLY A 601 14.20 -5.19 21.94
CA GLY A 601 14.69 -4.05 21.18
C GLY A 601 13.68 -3.40 20.23
N SER A 602 12.40 -3.78 20.29
CA SER A 602 11.31 -3.09 19.60
C SER A 602 10.45 -2.27 20.57
N ILE A 603 9.69 -1.31 20.03
CA ILE A 603 8.72 -0.52 20.81
C ILE A 603 7.61 -1.42 21.36
N LEU A 604 7.17 -2.44 20.62
CA LEU A 604 6.20 -3.43 21.10
C LEU A 604 6.76 -4.23 22.29
N GLY A 605 8.04 -4.60 22.26
CA GLY A 605 8.70 -5.28 23.38
C GLY A 605 8.76 -4.42 24.63
N GLU A 606 9.13 -3.14 24.50
CA GLU A 606 9.13 -2.18 25.61
C GLU A 606 7.73 -1.92 26.17
N TRP A 607 6.71 -1.90 25.30
CA TRP A 607 5.31 -1.83 25.71
C TRP A 607 4.90 -3.04 26.55
N ASN A 608 5.22 -4.27 26.09
CA ASN A 608 4.90 -5.49 26.82
C ASN A 608 5.59 -5.55 28.20
N VAL A 609 6.88 -5.21 28.25
CA VAL A 609 7.65 -5.15 29.52
C VAL A 609 7.04 -4.12 30.48
N TRP A 610 6.63 -2.96 29.96
CA TRP A 610 5.97 -1.94 30.75
C TRP A 610 4.61 -2.39 31.29
N GLU A 611 3.78 -3.07 30.48
CA GLU A 611 2.49 -3.62 30.95
C GLU A 611 2.69 -4.67 32.06
N GLU A 612 3.75 -5.48 31.98
CA GLU A 612 4.05 -6.51 32.97
C GLU A 612 4.61 -5.97 34.29
N ASN A 613 5.57 -5.03 34.24
CA ASN A 613 6.33 -4.62 35.43
C ASN A 613 6.61 -3.10 35.54
N GLY A 614 6.12 -2.30 34.60
CA GLY A 614 6.23 -0.84 34.62
C GLY A 614 7.59 -0.28 34.20
N ALA A 615 8.55 -1.11 33.78
CA ALA A 615 9.87 -0.66 33.34
C ALA A 615 9.89 -0.21 31.88
N VAL A 616 10.71 0.81 31.59
CA VAL A 616 11.05 1.26 30.24
C VAL A 616 12.56 1.50 30.21
N SER A 617 13.24 0.87 29.26
CA SER A 617 14.70 0.90 29.15
C SER A 617 15.19 1.55 27.86
N ASP A 618 14.36 1.53 26.82
CA ASP A 618 14.71 2.10 25.52
C ASP A 618 14.59 3.63 25.52
N PRO A 619 15.62 4.38 25.09
CA PRO A 619 15.58 5.85 25.05
C PRO A 619 14.58 6.42 24.03
N ARG A 620 14.01 5.60 23.14
CA ARG A 620 12.92 5.98 22.25
C ARG A 620 11.57 6.01 22.97
N CYS A 621 11.49 5.42 24.16
CA CYS A 621 10.26 5.23 24.92
C CYS A 621 10.33 5.95 26.27
N VAL A 622 9.22 6.56 26.69
CA VAL A 622 9.09 7.18 28.03
C VAL A 622 7.67 7.00 28.55
N VAL A 623 7.50 7.05 29.87
CA VAL A 623 6.19 6.97 30.51
C VAL A 623 6.00 8.18 31.41
N GLU A 624 4.87 8.87 31.26
CA GLU A 624 4.54 10.07 32.02
C GLU A 624 3.11 10.01 32.56
N ARG A 625 2.88 10.66 33.71
CA ARG A 625 1.53 10.74 34.31
C ARG A 625 0.61 11.64 33.49
N ALA A 626 -0.64 11.25 33.32
CA ALA A 626 -1.65 12.00 32.55
C ALA A 626 -1.79 13.45 33.06
N SER A 627 -1.85 13.65 34.38
CA SER A 627 -1.87 14.97 35.01
C SER A 627 -0.62 15.82 34.71
N SER A 628 0.57 15.20 34.71
CA SER A 628 1.83 15.84 34.34
C SER A 628 1.86 16.21 32.85
N VAL A 629 1.42 15.31 31.98
CA VAL A 629 1.29 15.53 30.54
C VAL A 629 0.36 16.71 30.26
N TRP A 630 -0.82 16.73 30.89
CA TRP A 630 -1.79 17.83 30.78
C TRP A 630 -1.15 19.18 31.16
N ARG A 631 -0.38 19.23 32.24
CA ARG A 631 0.25 20.47 32.74
C ARG A 631 1.56 20.85 32.05
N SER A 632 2.18 19.92 31.31
CA SER A 632 3.50 20.12 30.70
C SER A 632 3.57 21.31 29.73
N HIS A 633 2.47 21.60 29.05
CA HIS A 633 2.37 22.65 28.05
C HIS A 633 0.97 23.28 28.02
N SER A 634 0.88 24.58 27.75
CA SER A 634 -0.40 25.32 27.75
C SER A 634 -1.38 24.90 26.66
N SER A 635 -0.92 24.18 25.64
CA SER A 635 -1.79 23.58 24.61
C SER A 635 -2.24 22.17 24.96
N HIS A 636 -1.83 21.62 26.12
CA HIS A 636 -2.11 20.26 26.55
C HIS A 636 -1.71 19.22 25.49
N ARG A 637 -0.53 19.39 24.87
CA ARG A 637 -0.05 18.54 23.79
C ARG A 637 0.29 17.13 24.29
N VAL A 638 0.00 16.13 23.47
CA VAL A 638 0.22 14.70 23.75
C VAL A 638 1.06 14.03 22.66
N ASP A 639 1.87 14.78 21.91
CA ASP A 639 2.75 14.18 20.91
C ASP A 639 4.05 13.62 21.54
N PRO A 640 4.49 12.41 21.15
CA PRO A 640 5.63 11.73 21.77
C PRO A 640 6.92 12.54 21.65
N LYS A 641 7.11 13.21 20.51
CA LYS A 641 8.29 14.01 20.20
C LYS A 641 8.62 15.06 21.27
N TYR A 642 7.59 15.67 21.87
CA TYR A 642 7.76 16.63 22.96
C TYR A 642 8.11 15.91 24.27
N HIS A 643 7.34 14.89 24.63
CA HIS A 643 7.47 14.20 25.92
C HIS A 643 8.75 13.37 26.03
N VAL A 644 9.13 12.63 24.98
CA VAL A 644 10.42 11.94 24.88
C VAL A 644 11.58 12.94 25.03
N TYR A 645 11.52 14.09 24.36
CA TYR A 645 12.56 15.11 24.50
C TYR A 645 12.61 15.72 25.90
N VAL A 646 11.45 16.00 26.50
CA VAL A 646 11.35 16.63 27.82
C VAL A 646 11.86 15.70 28.92
N ALA A 647 11.57 14.41 28.84
CA ALA A 647 12.08 13.41 29.77
C ALA A 647 13.62 13.34 29.76
N HIS A 648 14.23 13.37 28.57
CA HIS A 648 15.68 13.25 28.40
C HIS A 648 16.46 14.59 28.43
N LYS A 649 15.78 15.73 28.66
CA LYS A 649 16.43 17.06 28.55
C LYS A 649 17.51 17.30 29.61
N GLY A 650 17.45 16.58 30.73
CA GLY A 650 18.29 16.74 31.92
C GLY A 650 19.57 15.89 31.95
N ASP A 651 19.72 14.93 31.03
CA ASP A 651 20.70 13.85 31.21
C ASP A 651 22.17 14.25 30.98
N TYR A 652 22.44 15.48 30.52
CA TYR A 652 23.82 15.87 30.23
C TYR A 652 24.06 17.39 30.20
N VAL A 653 24.67 17.91 31.27
CA VAL A 653 25.46 19.16 31.24
C VAL A 653 26.93 18.77 31.27
N PRO A 654 27.74 19.10 30.24
CA PRO A 654 29.16 18.80 30.28
C PRO A 654 29.84 19.42 31.51
N GLN A 655 30.79 18.70 32.11
CA GLN A 655 31.50 19.19 33.28
C GLN A 655 32.18 20.56 32.99
N GLY A 656 31.94 21.54 33.87
CA GLY A 656 32.46 22.91 33.72
C GLY A 656 31.66 23.82 32.79
N TRP A 657 30.52 23.37 32.27
CA TRP A 657 29.61 24.21 31.48
C TRP A 657 28.45 24.74 32.35
N SER A 658 27.98 25.93 31.99
CA SER A 658 26.78 26.54 32.60
C SER A 658 25.55 26.23 31.77
N SER A 659 24.36 26.34 32.39
CA SER A 659 23.07 26.17 31.71
C SER A 659 22.10 27.31 32.02
N ALA A 660 21.42 27.83 31.02
CA ALA A 660 20.32 28.79 31.22
C ALA A 660 19.22 28.63 30.17
N PRO A 661 17.94 28.92 30.49
CA PRO A 661 16.89 28.99 29.48
C PRO A 661 17.18 30.02 28.40
N MET A 662 16.83 29.73 27.15
CA MET A 662 17.02 30.60 25.99
C MET A 662 16.50 32.02 26.24
N MET A 663 15.32 32.15 26.85
CA MET A 663 14.71 33.46 27.16
C MET A 663 15.53 34.31 28.13
N ASN A 664 16.40 33.69 28.94
CA ASN A 664 17.28 34.42 29.84
C ASN A 664 18.53 34.94 29.12
N LEU A 665 18.88 34.34 27.98
CA LEU A 665 20.08 34.66 27.22
C LEU A 665 19.83 35.60 26.04
N VAL A 666 18.66 35.51 25.40
CA VAL A 666 18.31 36.33 24.23
C VAL A 666 17.03 37.13 24.45
N LYS A 667 16.88 38.20 23.67
CA LYS A 667 15.62 38.94 23.46
C LYS A 667 15.25 38.90 21.99
N ARG A 668 13.94 38.78 21.70
CA ARG A 668 13.43 38.88 20.33
C ARG A 668 13.38 40.35 19.93
N MET A 669 13.89 40.66 18.74
CA MET A 669 13.90 42.02 18.19
C MET A 669 12.83 42.14 17.11
N ARG A 670 12.10 43.26 17.11
CA ARG A 670 11.22 43.71 16.03
C ARG A 670 11.52 45.17 15.76
N ARG A 671 12.34 45.45 14.76
CA ARG A 671 12.67 46.80 14.33
C ARG A 671 11.90 47.06 13.04
N ASN A 672 10.69 47.59 13.15
CA ASN A 672 9.88 47.92 11.98
C ASN A 672 10.57 49.02 11.17
N VAL A 673 10.40 48.97 9.86
CA VAL A 673 10.90 50.01 8.95
C VAL A 673 9.70 50.74 8.37
N ASP A 674 9.69 52.06 8.50
CA ASP A 674 8.71 52.90 7.83
C ASP A 674 9.23 53.26 6.44
N PHE A 675 8.65 52.63 5.42
CA PHE A 675 9.05 52.86 4.05
C PHE A 675 8.51 54.17 3.46
N GLY A 676 7.55 54.81 4.13
CA GLY A 676 6.95 56.08 3.70
C GLY A 676 7.84 57.29 3.94
N GLU A 677 8.72 57.25 4.95
CA GLU A 677 9.65 58.35 5.26
C GLU A 677 10.76 58.49 4.22
N GLU A 678 11.28 57.38 3.69
CA GLU A 678 12.39 57.34 2.72
C GLU A 678 12.08 56.44 1.51
N PRO A 679 11.12 56.80 0.64
CA PRO A 679 10.61 55.92 -0.43
C PRO A 679 11.64 55.63 -1.52
N MET A 680 12.65 56.48 -1.68
CA MET A 680 13.72 56.34 -2.68
C MET A 680 14.95 55.60 -2.15
N LYS A 681 15.04 55.35 -0.84
CA LYS A 681 16.18 54.67 -0.26
C LYS A 681 16.21 53.21 -0.69
N GLU A 682 17.37 52.75 -1.13
CA GLU A 682 17.62 51.36 -1.42
C GLU A 682 17.93 50.58 -0.13
N TYR A 683 17.33 49.40 -0.03
CA TYR A 683 17.49 48.49 1.09
C TYR A 683 18.15 47.21 0.62
N LYS A 684 18.98 46.62 1.48
CA LYS A 684 19.46 45.24 1.31
C LYS A 684 18.39 44.30 1.84
N VAL A 685 18.11 43.20 1.14
CA VAL A 685 17.21 42.14 1.64
C VAL A 685 18.01 40.90 1.95
N LEU A 686 17.96 40.43 3.20
CA LEU A 686 18.62 39.22 3.65
C LEU A 686 17.68 38.01 3.52
N THR A 687 18.20 36.94 2.95
CA THR A 687 17.55 35.62 2.93
C THR A 687 18.51 34.56 3.42
N LEU A 688 17.97 33.42 3.87
CA LEU A 688 18.77 32.28 4.30
C LEU A 688 18.61 31.12 3.32
N SER A 689 19.73 30.50 2.93
CA SER A 689 19.70 29.22 2.22
C SER A 689 19.13 28.10 3.10
N GLN A 690 18.86 26.92 2.52
CA GLN A 690 18.49 25.72 3.30
C GLN A 690 19.58 25.26 4.27
N THR A 691 20.81 25.75 4.11
CA THR A 691 21.93 25.51 5.02
C THR A 691 22.12 26.66 6.02
N GLY A 692 21.24 27.67 6.03
CA GLY A 692 21.32 28.83 6.92
C GLY A 692 22.48 29.78 6.60
N VAL A 693 22.97 29.80 5.36
CA VAL A 693 23.93 30.79 4.87
C VAL A 693 23.17 32.04 4.47
N ALA A 694 23.57 33.21 4.97
CA ALA A 694 22.99 34.48 4.56
C ALA A 694 23.36 34.81 3.11
N ARG A 695 22.38 35.31 2.37
CA ARG A 695 22.53 35.81 1.02
C ARG A 695 21.73 37.09 0.87
N LEU A 696 22.28 38.04 0.12
CA LEU A 696 21.49 39.15 -0.39
C LEU A 696 20.56 38.62 -1.46
N ARG A 697 19.28 38.97 -1.37
CA ARG A 697 18.29 38.62 -2.38
C ARG A 697 18.42 39.60 -3.54
N GLU A 698 18.56 39.08 -4.75
CA GLU A 698 18.62 39.91 -5.94
C GLU A 698 17.25 40.52 -6.27
N PRO A 699 17.22 41.81 -6.67
CA PRO A 699 16.00 42.42 -7.18
C PRO A 699 15.64 41.86 -8.57
N GLY A 700 14.37 41.94 -8.97
CA GLY A 700 13.88 41.55 -10.30
C GLY A 700 13.68 40.06 -10.57
N VAL A 701 14.12 39.14 -9.70
CA VAL A 701 13.89 37.69 -9.88
C VAL A 701 12.49 37.27 -9.38
N GLY A 702 11.61 36.84 -10.29
CA GLY A 702 10.24 36.40 -9.96
C GLY A 702 9.27 37.57 -9.74
N ASN A 703 8.42 37.51 -8.70
CA ASN A 703 7.49 38.59 -8.34
C ASN A 703 8.13 39.69 -7.46
N ASN A 704 9.46 39.83 -7.47
CA ASN A 704 10.18 40.82 -6.67
C ASN A 704 10.23 42.17 -7.42
N PRO A 705 10.35 43.31 -6.72
CA PRO A 705 10.53 44.60 -7.36
C PRO A 705 11.88 44.65 -8.12
N PRO A 706 11.96 45.47 -9.19
CA PRO A 706 13.16 45.61 -10.01
C PRO A 706 14.34 46.25 -9.27
N GLU A 707 14.06 46.99 -8.20
CA GLU A 707 15.04 47.49 -7.23
C GLU A 707 14.42 47.44 -5.83
N TRP A 708 15.23 47.24 -4.78
CA TRP A 708 14.74 47.19 -3.39
C TRP A 708 14.58 48.59 -2.79
N ARG A 709 13.83 49.48 -3.46
CA ARG A 709 13.51 50.83 -2.95
C ARG A 709 12.33 50.80 -1.99
N GLY A 710 12.36 51.70 -1.00
CA GLY A 710 11.30 51.84 0.01
C GLY A 710 9.87 51.84 -0.55
N MET A 711 9.62 52.57 -1.65
CA MET A 711 8.30 52.70 -2.25
C MET A 711 7.65 51.36 -2.62
N TYR A 712 8.43 50.33 -2.95
CA TYR A 712 7.90 49.01 -3.35
C TYR A 712 7.45 48.17 -2.16
N PHE A 713 7.92 48.49 -0.96
CA PHE A 713 7.53 47.80 0.26
C PHE A 713 6.33 48.45 0.96
N TYR A 714 5.95 49.68 0.59
CA TYR A 714 4.87 50.44 1.22
C TYR A 714 3.52 49.69 1.18
N ASP A 715 3.20 49.05 0.04
CA ASP A 715 1.98 48.25 -0.15
C ASP A 715 2.24 46.73 -0.01
N SER A 716 3.35 46.32 0.62
CA SER A 716 3.67 44.90 0.76
C SER A 716 2.68 44.19 1.69
N SER A 717 2.23 43.00 1.30
CA SER A 717 1.37 42.14 2.15
C SER A 717 2.11 41.49 3.33
N SER A 718 3.42 41.74 3.48
CA SER A 718 4.28 41.14 4.50
C SER A 718 4.93 42.20 5.37
N ASP A 719 5.04 41.92 6.67
CA ASP A 719 5.81 42.76 7.59
C ASP A 719 7.32 42.56 7.40
N TRP A 720 8.06 43.67 7.37
CA TRP A 720 9.51 43.72 7.21
C TRP A 720 10.20 44.31 8.44
N PHE A 721 11.35 43.74 8.79
CA PHE A 721 12.12 44.11 9.98
C PHE A 721 13.60 44.30 9.63
N GLU A 722 14.23 45.28 10.26
CA GLU A 722 15.65 45.58 10.10
C GLU A 722 16.53 44.73 11.03
N VAL A 723 17.56 44.09 10.46
CA VAL A 723 18.61 43.37 11.19
C VAL A 723 19.83 44.25 11.41
N ARG A 724 20.56 44.01 12.50
CA ARG A 724 21.81 44.71 12.84
C ARG A 724 22.95 43.73 13.08
N THR A 725 24.17 44.22 12.95
CA THR A 725 25.38 43.46 13.26
C THR A 725 25.30 42.86 14.67
N SER A 726 25.75 41.60 14.80
CA SER A 726 25.63 40.77 16.00
C SER A 726 24.22 40.28 16.36
N ASP A 727 23.21 40.55 15.54
CA ASP A 727 21.93 39.84 15.65
C ASP A 727 22.08 38.39 15.15
N ILE A 728 21.15 37.54 15.57
CA ILE A 728 20.99 36.17 15.10
C ILE A 728 19.64 36.08 14.40
N VAL A 729 19.64 35.67 13.13
CA VAL A 729 18.43 35.50 12.32
C VAL A 729 18.23 34.01 12.08
N TYR A 730 17.00 33.52 12.22
CA TYR A 730 16.69 32.12 11.92
C TYR A 730 15.41 31.98 11.12
N SER A 731 15.24 30.88 10.40
CA SER A 731 13.97 30.58 9.73
C SER A 731 12.94 30.07 10.73
N GLY A 732 11.78 30.72 10.82
CA GLY A 732 10.68 30.27 11.68
C GLY A 732 10.10 28.90 11.30
N ILE A 733 10.38 28.44 10.06
CA ILE A 733 9.89 27.17 9.50
C ILE A 733 10.97 26.08 9.55
N ASP A 734 12.22 26.43 9.19
CA ASP A 734 13.32 25.49 9.02
C ASP A 734 14.36 25.52 10.15
N LEU A 735 14.06 26.15 11.30
CA LEU A 735 14.94 26.15 12.47
C LEU A 735 15.40 24.74 12.88
N TRP A 736 14.53 23.74 12.74
CA TRP A 736 14.82 22.34 13.06
C TRP A 736 15.87 21.68 12.15
N LYS A 737 16.15 22.28 10.99
CA LYS A 737 17.27 21.92 10.09
C LYS A 737 18.56 22.68 10.43
N GLY A 738 18.52 23.57 11.42
CA GLY A 738 19.63 24.46 11.75
C GLY A 738 19.76 25.64 10.79
N VAL A 739 18.65 26.13 10.21
CA VAL A 739 18.66 27.34 9.38
C VAL A 739 18.73 28.58 10.28
N VAL A 740 19.96 28.90 10.71
CA VAL A 740 20.32 29.99 11.61
C VAL A 740 21.56 30.70 11.07
N CYS A 741 21.55 32.02 11.11
CA CYS A 741 22.61 32.90 10.67
C CYS A 741 22.99 33.91 11.76
N PHE A 742 24.29 34.17 11.89
CA PHE A 742 24.84 35.31 12.61
C PHE A 742 25.03 36.48 11.64
N VAL A 743 24.55 37.67 11.99
CA VAL A 743 24.60 38.85 11.11
C VAL A 743 25.96 39.54 11.25
N THR A 744 26.74 39.50 10.17
CA THR A 744 28.03 40.20 10.03
C THR A 744 27.83 41.62 9.49
N GLU A 745 28.90 42.43 9.48
CA GLU A 745 28.87 43.83 9.01
C GLU A 745 28.37 43.98 7.56
N GLU A 746 28.62 42.99 6.71
CA GLU A 746 28.15 42.95 5.31
C GLU A 746 26.62 43.13 5.20
N PHE A 747 25.90 42.55 6.17
CA PHE A 747 24.43 42.51 6.23
C PHE A 747 23.85 43.50 7.24
N ASP A 748 24.66 44.42 7.78
CA ASP A 748 24.14 45.46 8.66
C ASP A 748 23.06 46.28 7.93
N HIS A 749 21.97 46.61 8.63
CA HIS A 749 20.81 47.31 8.08
C HIS A 749 19.99 46.56 7.01
N ALA A 750 20.23 45.26 6.78
CA ALA A 750 19.40 44.49 5.86
C ALA A 750 17.98 44.24 6.40
N LEU A 751 17.05 43.97 5.49
CA LEU A 751 15.64 43.67 5.77
C LEU A 751 15.38 42.17 5.76
N VAL A 752 14.52 41.72 6.65
CA VAL A 752 13.98 40.36 6.69
C VAL A 752 12.46 40.39 6.91
N THR A 753 11.74 39.36 6.44
CA THR A 753 10.30 39.24 6.68
C THR A 753 10.00 38.62 8.05
N GLN A 754 8.73 38.65 8.47
CA GLN A 754 8.27 37.99 9.71
C GLN A 754 8.61 36.49 9.84
N GLU A 755 8.84 35.80 8.72
CA GLU A 755 9.24 34.38 8.69
C GLU A 755 10.71 34.15 9.08
N TYR A 756 11.48 35.24 9.27
CA TYR A 756 12.87 35.22 9.72
C TYR A 756 13.04 36.00 11.04
N PRO A 757 12.63 35.43 12.19
CA PRO A 757 12.73 36.15 13.45
C PRO A 757 14.17 36.51 13.84
N ILE A 758 14.29 37.66 14.51
CA ILE A 758 15.57 38.24 14.94
C ILE A 758 15.74 38.05 16.45
N LEU A 759 16.90 37.55 16.87
CA LEU A 759 17.33 37.42 18.25
C LEU A 759 18.55 38.30 18.49
N ARG A 760 18.59 38.94 19.66
CA ARG A 760 19.78 39.60 20.17
C ARG A 760 20.15 39.05 21.53
N VAL A 761 21.42 38.72 21.73
CA VAL A 761 21.94 38.34 23.04
C VAL A 761 21.78 39.50 24.03
N LYS A 762 21.37 39.17 25.26
CA LYS A 762 21.21 40.15 26.35
C LYS A 762 22.55 40.58 26.94
N ASP A 763 23.44 39.63 27.21
CA ASP A 763 24.78 39.87 27.71
C ASP A 763 25.84 39.10 26.90
N PRO A 764 26.57 39.78 25.99
CA PRO A 764 27.63 39.18 25.18
C PRO A 764 28.84 38.65 25.97
N ASN A 765 28.99 39.02 27.25
CA ASN A 765 30.05 38.49 28.11
C ASN A 765 29.68 37.15 28.75
N VAL A 766 28.38 36.82 28.80
CA VAL A 766 27.89 35.52 29.27
C VAL A 766 27.80 34.53 28.11
N ILE A 767 27.26 34.98 26.97
CA ILE A 767 27.14 34.15 25.78
C ILE A 767 27.55 34.91 24.53
N ASP A 768 28.51 34.38 23.79
CA ASP A 768 28.93 34.96 22.53
C ASP A 768 27.83 34.74 21.46
N PRO A 769 27.39 35.78 20.73
CA PRO A 769 26.28 35.66 19.78
C PRO A 769 26.60 34.77 18.57
N GLU A 770 27.86 34.76 18.10
CA GLU A 770 28.27 33.91 17.00
C GLU A 770 28.34 32.44 17.46
N PHE A 771 28.93 32.19 18.64
CA PHE A 771 28.91 30.88 19.28
C PHE A 771 27.48 30.35 19.46
N LEU A 772 26.56 31.18 19.96
CA LEU A 772 25.16 30.79 20.09
C LEU A 772 24.57 30.41 18.73
N SER A 773 24.79 31.20 17.68
CA SER A 773 24.31 30.86 16.33
C SER A 773 24.82 29.50 15.85
N ILE A 774 26.08 29.14 16.16
CA ILE A 774 26.69 27.85 15.83
C ILE A 774 26.05 26.74 16.66
N LEU A 775 25.87 26.98 17.96
CA LEU A 775 25.27 26.04 18.89
C LEU A 775 23.83 25.68 18.49
N LEU A 776 23.04 26.67 18.05
CA LEU A 776 21.67 26.46 17.55
C LEU A 776 21.61 25.59 16.29
N ARG A 777 22.72 25.47 15.55
CA ARG A 777 22.84 24.60 14.37
C ARG A 777 23.27 23.18 14.73
N SER A 778 23.69 22.92 15.96
CA SER A 778 24.17 21.61 16.41
C SER A 778 23.06 20.55 16.36
N ARG A 779 23.45 19.27 16.23
CA ARG A 779 22.49 18.15 16.23
C ARG A 779 21.60 18.12 17.49
N ARG A 780 22.13 18.51 18.66
CA ARG A 780 21.37 18.59 19.91
C ARG A 780 20.24 19.61 19.81
N PHE A 781 20.54 20.83 19.35
CA PHE A 781 19.54 21.87 19.20
C PHE A 781 18.57 21.59 18.06
N GLN A 782 19.02 20.97 16.97
CA GLN A 782 18.11 20.49 15.94
C GLN A 782 17.09 19.49 16.51
N LYS A 783 17.50 18.55 17.37
CA LYS A 783 16.57 17.65 18.09
C LYS A 783 15.60 18.43 18.99
N ALA A 784 16.10 19.38 19.77
CA ALA A 784 15.26 20.23 20.62
C ALA A 784 14.22 21.03 19.80
N PHE A 785 14.64 21.65 18.71
CA PHE A 785 13.79 22.41 17.81
C PHE A 785 12.80 21.54 17.06
N ARG A 786 13.18 20.31 16.71
CA ARG A 786 12.22 19.32 16.27
C ARG A 786 11.16 19.16 17.36
N ALA A 787 11.50 18.82 18.59
CA ALA A 787 10.54 18.55 19.67
C ALA A 787 9.54 19.68 19.92
N ILE A 788 10.01 20.93 19.95
CA ILE A 788 9.14 22.08 20.27
C ILE A 788 8.34 22.62 19.08
N ASN A 789 8.66 22.22 17.84
CA ASN A 789 7.92 22.67 16.67
C ASN A 789 6.53 22.02 16.61
N THR A 790 5.51 22.85 16.39
CA THR A 790 4.12 22.42 16.15
C THR A 790 3.78 22.49 14.65
N GLY A 791 2.87 21.64 14.18
CA GLY A 791 2.42 21.62 12.77
C GLY A 791 3.12 20.60 11.86
N HIS A 792 2.66 20.51 10.61
CA HIS A 792 3.02 19.45 9.66
C HIS A 792 4.21 19.81 8.76
N SER A 793 4.89 18.77 8.25
CA SER A 793 6.01 18.75 7.27
C SER A 793 6.49 20.09 6.69
N ASN A 794 5.66 20.83 5.94
CA ASN A 794 6.04 22.06 5.24
C ASN A 794 5.61 23.38 5.90
N ARG A 795 4.85 23.36 7.00
CA ARG A 795 4.44 24.53 7.80
C ARG A 795 4.62 24.27 9.30
N ARG A 796 5.85 23.88 9.66
CA ARG A 796 6.26 23.78 11.07
C ARG A 796 6.53 25.18 11.58
N ARG A 797 6.02 25.55 12.76
CA ARG A 797 6.33 26.84 13.37
C ARG A 797 6.86 26.62 14.78
N THR A 798 7.94 27.32 15.10
CA THR A 798 8.48 27.33 16.46
C THR A 798 7.62 28.21 17.35
N GLN A 799 7.01 27.61 18.37
CA GLN A 799 6.25 28.35 19.37
C GLN A 799 7.21 29.20 20.21
N SER A 800 6.92 30.50 20.33
CA SER A 800 7.85 31.45 20.97
C SER A 800 8.03 31.20 22.47
N SER A 801 6.99 30.68 23.13
CA SER A 801 7.02 30.26 24.54
C SER A 801 7.97 29.08 24.76
N ASP A 802 7.88 28.05 23.93
CA ASP A 802 8.72 26.85 24.05
C ASP A 802 10.16 27.12 23.65
N PHE A 803 10.38 27.94 22.62
CA PHE A 803 11.72 28.38 22.25
C PHE A 803 12.45 29.01 23.43
N GLY A 804 11.75 29.86 24.20
CA GLY A 804 12.29 30.51 25.39
C GLY A 804 12.70 29.54 26.51
N LYS A 805 12.04 28.38 26.62
CA LYS A 805 12.28 27.37 27.66
C LYS A 805 13.42 26.41 27.32
N VAL A 806 13.91 26.39 26.08
CA VAL A 806 15.02 25.51 25.68
C VAL A 806 16.26 25.84 26.52
N LEU A 807 16.81 24.84 27.22
CA LEU A 807 18.02 25.01 28.00
C LEU A 807 19.25 25.09 27.08
N VAL A 808 20.02 26.15 27.24
CA VAL A 808 21.28 26.37 26.54
C VAL A 808 22.43 26.07 27.47
N TYR A 809 23.27 25.14 27.03
CA TYR A 809 24.51 24.75 27.72
C TYR A 809 25.67 25.43 27.03
N TYR A 810 26.49 26.16 27.79
CA TYR A 810 27.60 26.92 27.24
C TYR A 810 28.83 26.88 28.16
N PRO A 811 30.06 26.78 27.59
CA PRO A 811 31.30 26.83 28.35
C PRO A 811 31.64 28.29 28.76
N PRO A 812 32.74 28.51 29.51
CA PRO A 812 33.28 29.87 29.73
C PRO A 812 33.46 30.66 28.43
N ILE A 813 33.32 31.99 28.50
CA ILE A 813 33.22 32.87 27.32
C ILE A 813 34.45 32.80 26.41
N GLU A 814 35.64 32.58 26.96
CA GLU A 814 36.88 32.41 26.21
C GLU A 814 36.81 31.18 25.30
N LYS A 815 36.24 30.08 25.82
CA LYS A 815 36.07 28.85 25.06
C LYS A 815 35.00 28.99 23.97
N GLN A 816 33.96 29.77 24.24
CA GLN A 816 32.92 30.08 23.23
C GLN A 816 33.53 30.82 22.04
N LYS A 817 34.31 31.88 22.31
CA LYS A 817 35.01 32.66 21.28
C LYS A 817 36.03 31.83 20.50
N GLU A 818 36.76 30.93 21.17
CA GLU A 818 37.67 29.98 20.52
C GLU A 818 36.93 29.08 19.51
N ILE A 819 35.77 28.54 19.90
CA ILE A 819 34.96 27.67 19.03
C ILE A 819 34.41 28.48 17.85
N ALA A 820 33.87 29.67 18.11
CA ALA A 820 33.33 30.55 17.07
C ALA A 820 34.39 30.90 16.02
N LEU A 821 35.59 31.29 16.47
CA LEU A 821 36.72 31.60 15.59
C LEU A 821 37.14 30.39 14.73
N LYS A 822 37.23 29.20 15.31
CA LYS A 822 37.57 27.97 14.57
C LYS A 822 36.56 27.68 13.46
N VAL A 823 35.27 27.81 13.74
CA VAL A 823 34.22 27.59 12.75
C VAL A 823 34.24 28.67 11.67
N ARG A 824 34.47 29.93 12.04
CA ARG A 824 34.60 31.04 11.09
C ARG A 824 35.75 30.81 10.11
N ASN A 825 36.95 30.51 10.62
CA ASN A 825 38.12 30.22 9.79
C ASN A 825 37.88 29.02 8.85
N ALA A 826 37.20 27.97 9.34
CA ALA A 826 36.85 26.82 8.51
C ALA A 826 35.87 27.20 7.39
N ARG A 827 34.89 28.06 7.66
CA ARG A 827 33.93 28.56 6.65
C ARG A 827 34.59 29.46 5.61
N GLU A 828 35.52 30.32 6.02
CA GLU A 828 36.31 31.14 5.10
C GLU A 828 37.14 30.27 4.15
N ASN A 829 37.74 29.19 4.66
CA ASN A 829 38.48 28.25 3.82
C ASN A 829 37.57 27.53 2.80
N ILE A 830 36.35 27.15 3.20
CA ILE A 830 35.35 26.59 2.28
C ILE A 830 34.97 27.61 1.20
N ALA A 831 34.72 28.87 1.58
CA ALA A 831 34.38 29.92 0.62
C ALA A 831 35.50 30.16 -0.39
N LYS A 832 36.76 30.22 0.07
CA LYS A 832 37.95 30.33 -0.80
C LYS A 832 38.08 29.14 -1.75
N ALA A 833 37.82 27.92 -1.26
CA ALA A 833 37.85 26.73 -2.11
C ALA A 833 36.76 26.76 -3.19
N TYR A 834 35.54 27.21 -2.86
CA TYR A 834 34.46 27.36 -3.84
C TYR A 834 34.78 28.43 -4.90
N ILE A 835 35.35 29.57 -4.50
CA ILE A 835 35.82 30.60 -5.44
C ILE A 835 36.87 29.98 -6.37
N GLY A 836 37.85 29.25 -5.83
CA GLY A 836 38.86 28.58 -6.66
C GLY A 836 38.29 27.55 -7.64
N VAL A 837 37.23 26.82 -7.27
CA VAL A 837 36.52 25.93 -8.21
C VAL A 837 35.83 26.75 -9.30
N SER A 838 35.11 27.81 -8.94
CA SER A 838 34.42 28.68 -9.90
C SER A 838 35.41 29.38 -10.85
N ASP A 839 36.58 29.78 -10.36
CA ASP A 839 37.63 30.39 -11.19
C ASP A 839 38.17 29.38 -12.21
N ILE A 840 38.35 28.11 -11.81
CA ILE A 840 38.77 27.03 -12.73
C ILE A 840 37.67 26.71 -13.74
N GLU A 841 36.40 26.67 -13.32
CA GLU A 841 35.25 26.48 -14.22
C GLU A 841 35.13 27.64 -15.22
N ASN A 842 35.30 28.89 -14.78
CA ASN A 842 35.32 30.06 -15.64
C ASN A 842 36.55 30.08 -16.58
N GLU A 843 37.72 29.65 -16.10
CA GLU A 843 38.92 29.49 -16.94
C GLU A 843 38.70 28.41 -18.00
N LEU A 844 38.08 27.29 -17.64
CA LEU A 844 37.66 26.26 -18.57
C LEU A 844 36.66 26.80 -19.60
N ASP A 845 35.62 27.50 -19.18
CA ASP A 845 34.64 28.13 -20.07
C ASP A 845 35.30 29.16 -20.99
N ALA A 846 36.24 29.96 -20.49
CA ALA A 846 37.01 30.91 -21.29
C ALA A 846 37.95 30.21 -22.30
N ILE A 847 38.51 29.04 -21.95
CA ILE A 847 39.30 28.20 -22.88
C ILE A 847 38.39 27.56 -23.94
N LEU A 848 37.17 27.16 -23.56
CA LEU A 848 36.17 26.60 -24.47
C LEU A 848 35.57 27.66 -25.40
N HIS A 849 35.61 28.94 -25.02
CA HIS A 849 35.29 30.10 -25.88
C HIS A 849 36.45 30.51 -26.79
N ALA A 850 36.99 29.56 -27.55
CA ALA A 850 37.66 29.83 -28.82
C ALA A 850 36.67 29.54 -29.97
N ASP A 851 36.16 30.62 -30.56
CA ASP A 851 35.42 30.69 -31.83
C ASP A 851 33.92 30.33 -31.84
N ASP A 852 33.10 30.89 -30.93
CA ASP A 852 31.67 31.08 -31.19
C ASP A 852 31.34 32.57 -31.40
N GLU A 853 31.91 33.17 -32.47
CA GLU A 853 31.22 34.26 -33.17
C GLU A 853 30.03 33.65 -33.92
N TRP A 854 28.89 33.51 -33.23
CA TRP A 854 27.62 33.30 -33.91
C TRP A 854 27.20 34.61 -34.57
N ASP A 855 27.54 34.73 -35.84
CA ASP A 855 27.13 35.80 -36.75
C ASP A 855 25.59 35.79 -36.90
N GLU A 856 24.89 36.72 -36.23
CA GLU A 856 23.43 36.93 -36.33
C GLU A 856 22.98 37.47 -37.70
N THR A 857 23.75 37.26 -38.77
CA THR A 857 23.40 37.70 -40.13
C THR A 857 23.25 36.55 -41.11
N THR A 858 22.34 35.60 -40.85
CA THR A 858 21.64 34.86 -41.92
C THR A 858 20.50 34.01 -41.34
N GLU A 859 19.28 34.53 -41.36
CA GLU A 859 18.12 33.82 -41.89
C GLU A 859 16.94 34.79 -42.06
N SER A 860 16.65 35.06 -43.33
CA SER A 860 15.51 35.79 -43.90
C SER A 860 14.33 34.88 -44.18
#